data_AF-A0A661Z4G9-F1
#
_entry.id   AF-A0A661Z4G9-F1
#
_cell.length_a   1.000
_cell.length_b   1.000
_cell.length_c   1.000
_cell.angle_alpha   90.00
_cell.angle_beta   90.00
_cell.angle_gamma   90.00
#
_symmetry.space_group_name_H-M   'P 1'
#
loop_
_entity.id
_entity.type
_entity.pdbx_description
1 polymer ?
#
loop_
_entity_poly.entity_id
_entity_poly.type
_entity_poly.pdbx_seq_one_letter_code
_entity_poly.pdbx_strand_id
1 'polypeptide(L)'
;MLSFISKLFGTKSDKDVKVLLPIVDLVHTAEKKLTSLSNDELRAKTQEFKDIISKKISNENDKIKSIKEKIKSEPNMDIIEKDNLWKEIDKIEDSATSKIEDVLKEILPDTFAVMKETAKRFTENTKIEVTATEHDKALATQFDNIEINGEKAIYGNSWIAGGVSVTWNMIHYDVQLIGGTVLHEGKIAEMATGEGKTLVATLPIYLNALSGRGVHVVTVNDYLAKRDSEWMGMLLEFHGMSVDCIDKHQPNTEARRKAYLSDVTYGTNNEFGFDYLRDNMATEMAELVQRKHNYTIVDEVDSVLIDDARTPLIISGPTPKGDHHEFDNLKPYVQKLYSVQKQIVTHLLSDAKKMIATDDKEKQKEGFIRLFRAYRGLPKNKALIKYLSEPGIRTGMQKTENFYMAEQNKHMHIIDDELYFVIEEKSNSIDLTDKGLDLVTEMTGDPDFYILPDMSIVLNDIETADISDAEKAEKKSKLLQDYSMKTERVHSMNQLFKAYALFELNTEYVIIENKIKIVDEQTGRIMEGRRYSDGLHQAIEAKENVKVEAATQTYATITLQNYFRMYNKLAGMTGTAETEAGELWDIYKLDVTVIPTNRPIQRDDSEDFVYKTVREKYNAVIKETDRLVKGGRPVLIGTTSVEISELLSRMLSRQGVKHNVLNAKLHQKEADIVAEAGEPGAVTIATNMAGRGTDIKLGKGVKEAGGLAIVGTERHESRRVDRQLRGRAGRQGDPGSSQFFVSLEDNLETFWL
;
A
#
# COMPACT_ATOMS: atom_id res chain seq x y z
N MET A 1 -9.92 -34.02 -18.47
CA MET A 1 -9.78 -34.88 -17.26
C MET A 1 -9.93 -34.09 -15.96
N LEU A 2 -9.23 -32.95 -15.75
CA LEU A 2 -9.34 -32.12 -14.53
C LEU A 2 -10.77 -31.60 -14.21
N SER A 3 -11.58 -31.24 -15.22
CA SER A 3 -12.99 -30.80 -15.03
C SER A 3 -13.94 -31.92 -14.58
N PHE A 4 -13.61 -33.18 -14.87
CA PHE A 4 -14.44 -34.33 -14.49
C PHE A 4 -14.14 -34.81 -13.06
N ILE A 5 -12.86 -34.78 -12.67
CA ILE A 5 -12.41 -35.10 -11.31
C ILE A 5 -12.88 -34.04 -10.30
N SER A 6 -12.82 -32.75 -10.66
CA SER A 6 -13.36 -31.66 -9.82
C SER A 6 -14.88 -31.75 -9.63
N LYS A 7 -15.65 -32.15 -10.66
CA LYS A 7 -17.10 -32.41 -10.53
C LYS A 7 -17.45 -33.61 -9.64
N LEU A 8 -16.56 -34.59 -9.52
CA LEU A 8 -16.79 -35.81 -8.71
C LEU A 8 -16.36 -35.67 -7.25
N PHE A 9 -15.36 -34.83 -6.95
CA PHE A 9 -14.77 -34.69 -5.60
C PHE A 9 -14.92 -33.30 -4.96
N GLY A 10 -15.50 -32.33 -5.66
CA GLY A 10 -15.56 -30.93 -5.25
C GLY A 10 -14.21 -30.21 -5.37
N THR A 11 -14.23 -28.88 -5.36
CA THR A 11 -13.04 -28.02 -5.26
C THR A 11 -12.47 -28.03 -3.83
N LYS A 12 -11.26 -27.50 -3.62
CA LYS A 12 -10.71 -27.29 -2.27
C LYS A 12 -11.67 -26.43 -1.44
N SER A 13 -12.13 -25.31 -2.01
CA SER A 13 -13.11 -24.41 -1.40
C SER A 13 -14.40 -25.14 -0.98
N ASP A 14 -14.95 -26.02 -1.82
CA ASP A 14 -16.17 -26.77 -1.46
C ASP A 14 -15.97 -27.65 -0.22
N LYS A 15 -14.78 -28.23 -0.05
CA LYS A 15 -14.44 -29.04 1.12
C LYS A 15 -14.26 -28.17 2.35
N ASP A 16 -13.54 -27.06 2.22
CA ASP A 16 -13.29 -26.12 3.32
C ASP A 16 -14.62 -25.55 3.85
N VAL A 17 -15.51 -25.11 2.95
CA VAL A 17 -16.84 -24.60 3.28
C VAL A 17 -17.70 -25.68 3.96
N LYS A 18 -17.65 -26.93 3.47
CA LYS A 18 -18.43 -28.03 4.04
C LYS A 18 -18.06 -28.35 5.48
N VAL A 19 -16.81 -28.14 5.87
CA VAL A 19 -16.35 -28.30 7.27
C VAL A 19 -16.92 -27.21 8.18
N LEU A 20 -17.25 -26.04 7.63
CA LEU A 20 -17.75 -24.88 8.37
C LEU A 20 -19.28 -24.84 8.47
N LEU A 21 -20.02 -25.54 7.60
CA LEU A 21 -21.49 -25.58 7.64
C LEU A 21 -22.08 -25.99 9.01
N PRO A 22 -21.54 -26.97 9.75
CA PRO A 22 -22.06 -27.31 11.08
C PRO A 22 -22.00 -26.14 12.08
N ILE A 23 -21.04 -25.22 11.93
CA ILE A 23 -20.94 -24.04 12.79
C ILE A 23 -22.10 -23.09 12.54
N VAL A 24 -22.53 -22.94 11.28
CA VAL A 24 -23.71 -22.14 10.91
C VAL A 24 -24.97 -22.68 11.60
N ASP A 25 -25.15 -24.01 11.62
CA ASP A 25 -26.29 -24.65 12.30
C ASP A 25 -26.27 -24.41 13.82
N LEU A 26 -25.07 -24.41 14.42
CA LEU A 26 -24.89 -24.08 15.84
C LEU A 26 -25.25 -22.61 16.12
N VAL A 27 -24.84 -21.67 15.26
CA VAL A 27 -25.21 -20.26 15.37
C VAL A 27 -26.73 -20.08 15.30
N HIS A 28 -27.40 -20.69 14.33
CA HIS A 28 -28.87 -20.64 14.23
C HIS A 28 -29.56 -21.25 15.45
N THR A 29 -28.97 -22.29 16.04
CA THR A 29 -29.48 -22.92 17.27
C THR A 29 -29.33 -22.01 18.48
N ALA A 30 -28.21 -21.29 18.59
CA ALA A 30 -27.99 -20.29 19.62
C ALA A 30 -28.92 -19.08 19.44
N GLU A 31 -29.10 -18.58 18.21
CA GLU A 31 -29.95 -17.44 17.85
C GLU A 31 -31.40 -17.64 18.34
N LYS A 32 -31.96 -18.84 18.16
CA LYS A 32 -33.32 -19.18 18.64
C LYS A 32 -33.51 -18.97 20.15
N LYS A 33 -32.46 -19.11 20.95
CA LYS A 33 -32.50 -18.89 22.40
C LYS A 33 -32.45 -17.41 22.77
N LEU A 34 -31.94 -16.56 21.86
CA LEU A 34 -31.74 -15.12 22.10
C LEU A 34 -32.97 -14.28 21.73
N THR A 35 -33.82 -14.76 20.82
CA THR A 35 -35.00 -14.02 20.35
C THR A 35 -35.96 -13.62 21.48
N SER A 36 -36.04 -14.42 22.55
CA SER A 36 -36.89 -14.13 23.72
C SER A 36 -36.26 -13.19 24.75
N LEU A 37 -34.97 -12.87 24.63
CA LEU A 37 -34.27 -12.01 25.59
C LEU A 37 -34.66 -10.54 25.38
N SER A 38 -34.77 -9.80 26.48
CA SER A 38 -34.80 -8.34 26.44
C SER A 38 -33.50 -7.76 25.88
N ASN A 39 -33.48 -6.47 25.54
CA ASN A 39 -32.26 -5.82 25.08
C ASN A 39 -31.17 -5.78 26.16
N ASP A 40 -31.57 -5.61 27.42
CA ASP A 40 -30.66 -5.65 28.57
C ASP A 40 -30.04 -7.03 28.76
N GLU A 41 -30.84 -8.10 28.67
CA GLU A 41 -30.33 -9.47 28.76
C GLU A 41 -29.42 -9.83 27.57
N LEU A 42 -29.71 -9.32 26.36
CA LEU A 42 -28.84 -9.52 25.20
C LEU A 42 -27.47 -8.83 25.40
N ARG A 43 -27.45 -7.59 25.92
CA ARG A 43 -26.22 -6.87 26.27
C ARG A 43 -25.43 -7.57 27.38
N ALA A 44 -26.12 -8.14 28.37
CA ALA A 44 -25.49 -8.83 29.49
C ALA A 44 -24.66 -10.05 29.05
N LYS A 45 -24.96 -10.65 27.88
CA LYS A 45 -24.17 -11.76 27.32
C LYS A 45 -22.70 -11.40 27.13
N THR A 46 -22.36 -10.15 26.82
CA THR A 46 -20.96 -9.69 26.71
C THR A 46 -20.19 -9.94 28.01
N GLN A 47 -20.77 -9.57 29.16
CA GLN A 47 -20.14 -9.77 30.45
C GLN A 47 -20.05 -11.25 30.81
N GLU A 48 -21.10 -12.04 30.51
CA GLU A 48 -21.07 -13.49 30.72
C GLU A 48 -19.90 -14.15 29.95
N PHE A 49 -19.68 -13.75 28.69
CA PHE A 49 -18.56 -14.26 27.90
C PHE A 49 -17.20 -13.82 28.45
N LYS A 50 -17.05 -12.56 28.86
CA LYS A 50 -15.83 -12.06 29.51
C LYS A 50 -15.53 -12.85 30.80
N ASP A 51 -16.55 -13.17 31.59
CA ASP A 51 -16.40 -13.95 32.81
C ASP A 51 -15.98 -15.41 32.53
N ILE A 52 -16.53 -16.03 31.48
CA ILE A 52 -16.12 -17.37 31.01
C ILE A 52 -14.62 -17.37 30.64
N ILE A 53 -14.18 -16.38 29.87
CA ILE A 53 -12.77 -16.23 29.47
C ILE A 53 -11.89 -16.02 30.71
N SER A 54 -12.23 -15.05 31.56
CA SER A 54 -11.46 -14.71 32.76
C SER A 54 -11.31 -15.92 33.69
N LYS A 55 -12.36 -16.72 33.86
CA LYS A 55 -12.33 -17.96 34.64
C LYS A 55 -11.38 -19.01 34.05
N LYS A 56 -11.30 -19.11 32.71
CA LYS A 56 -10.41 -20.08 32.04
C LYS A 56 -8.92 -19.75 32.24
N ILE A 57 -8.58 -18.46 32.36
CA ILE A 57 -7.20 -17.96 32.50
C ILE A 57 -6.85 -17.43 33.90
N SER A 58 -7.70 -17.67 34.91
CA SER A 58 -7.50 -17.08 36.23
C SER A 58 -6.17 -17.47 36.86
N ASN A 59 -5.76 -18.74 36.71
CA ASN A 59 -4.49 -19.25 37.23
C ASN A 59 -3.28 -18.56 36.57
N GLU A 60 -3.32 -18.35 35.25
CA GLU A 60 -2.28 -17.61 34.53
C GLU A 60 -2.21 -16.15 35.01
N ASN A 61 -3.36 -15.49 35.13
CA ASN A 61 -3.44 -14.11 35.58
C ASN A 61 -2.92 -13.92 37.02
N ASP A 62 -3.28 -14.83 37.93
CA ASP A 62 -2.83 -14.81 39.32
C ASP A 62 -1.30 -14.97 39.42
N LYS A 63 -0.72 -15.86 38.61
CA LYS A 63 0.74 -16.04 38.53
C LYS A 63 1.44 -14.82 37.97
N ILE A 64 0.96 -14.27 36.86
CA ILE A 64 1.53 -13.06 36.25
C ILE A 64 1.49 -11.91 37.25
N LYS A 65 0.37 -11.74 37.96
CA LYS A 65 0.21 -10.70 38.98
C LYS A 65 1.21 -10.89 40.13
N SER A 66 1.35 -12.11 40.65
CA SER A 66 2.32 -12.45 41.71
C SER A 66 3.76 -12.13 41.30
N ILE A 67 4.17 -12.49 40.07
CA ILE A 67 5.51 -12.20 39.56
C ILE A 67 5.72 -10.69 39.40
N LYS A 68 4.75 -9.96 38.82
CA LYS A 68 4.83 -8.49 38.67
C LYS A 68 4.91 -7.79 40.04
N GLU A 69 4.17 -8.27 41.03
CA GLU A 69 4.24 -7.77 42.41
C GLU A 69 5.62 -8.03 43.02
N LYS A 70 6.20 -9.23 42.84
CA LYS A 70 7.57 -9.56 43.29
C LYS A 70 8.60 -8.59 42.69
N ILE A 71 8.54 -8.36 41.37
CA ILE A 71 9.45 -7.43 40.67
C ILE A 71 9.29 -6.01 41.23
N LYS A 72 8.07 -5.59 41.53
CA LYS A 72 7.79 -4.24 42.05
C LYS A 72 8.23 -4.07 43.51
N SER A 73 8.11 -5.11 44.34
CA SER A 73 8.49 -5.07 45.76
C SER A 73 10.00 -5.11 45.99
N GLU A 74 10.79 -5.54 45.00
CA GLU A 74 12.24 -5.69 45.10
C GLU A 74 12.97 -4.80 44.06
N PRO A 75 13.04 -3.47 44.27
CA PRO A 75 13.64 -2.54 43.31
C PRO A 75 15.15 -2.75 43.07
N ASN A 76 15.85 -3.41 44.00
CA ASN A 76 17.28 -3.74 43.90
C ASN A 76 17.54 -5.17 43.40
N MET A 77 16.52 -5.85 42.84
CA MET A 77 16.66 -7.19 42.27
C MET A 77 17.74 -7.21 41.17
N ASP A 78 18.53 -8.27 41.16
CA ASP A 78 19.56 -8.48 40.14
C ASP A 78 18.94 -8.48 38.73
N ILE A 79 19.66 -7.89 37.77
CA ILE A 79 19.16 -7.70 36.40
C ILE A 79 18.87 -9.06 35.74
N ILE A 80 19.68 -10.09 36.01
CA ILE A 80 19.50 -11.43 35.43
C ILE A 80 18.29 -12.12 36.06
N GLU A 81 18.08 -11.98 37.38
CA GLU A 81 16.87 -12.51 38.03
C GLU A 81 15.61 -11.83 37.48
N LYS A 82 15.63 -10.51 37.34
CA LYS A 82 14.51 -9.74 36.78
C LYS A 82 14.20 -10.15 35.34
N ASP A 83 15.22 -10.33 34.50
CA ASP A 83 15.07 -10.83 33.13
C ASP A 83 14.45 -12.23 33.09
N ASN A 84 14.86 -13.14 33.97
CA ASN A 84 14.28 -14.48 34.07
C ASN A 84 12.79 -14.45 34.47
N LEU A 85 12.40 -13.57 35.38
CA LEU A 85 10.99 -13.40 35.76
C LEU A 85 10.14 -12.84 34.60
N TRP A 86 10.67 -11.91 33.81
CA TRP A 86 9.98 -11.43 32.60
C TRP A 86 9.82 -12.54 31.56
N LYS A 87 10.86 -13.36 31.32
CA LYS A 87 10.77 -14.54 30.47
C LYS A 87 9.76 -15.57 30.97
N GLU A 88 9.57 -15.68 32.28
CA GLU A 88 8.52 -16.53 32.86
C GLU A 88 7.13 -15.96 32.60
N ILE A 89 6.94 -14.64 32.76
CA ILE A 89 5.70 -13.95 32.39
C ILE A 89 5.35 -14.23 30.92
N ASP A 90 6.30 -14.08 30.00
CA ASP A 90 6.06 -14.32 28.57
C ASP A 90 5.55 -15.75 28.30
N LYS A 91 6.15 -16.76 28.93
CA LYS A 91 5.69 -18.16 28.81
C LYS A 91 4.29 -18.37 29.36
N ILE A 92 3.95 -17.72 30.47
CA ILE A 92 2.60 -17.80 31.06
C ILE A 92 1.60 -17.08 30.17
N GLU A 93 1.97 -15.93 29.58
CA GLU A 93 1.15 -15.21 28.63
C GLU A 93 0.84 -16.05 27.38
N ASP A 94 1.83 -16.76 26.83
CA ASP A 94 1.64 -17.68 25.71
C ASP A 94 0.66 -18.83 26.04
N SER A 95 0.79 -19.40 27.24
CA SER A 95 -0.16 -20.40 27.77
C SER A 95 -1.57 -19.82 27.88
N ALA A 96 -1.70 -18.60 28.40
CA ALA A 96 -2.99 -17.91 28.48
C ALA A 96 -3.58 -17.64 27.09
N THR A 97 -2.76 -17.25 26.12
CA THR A 97 -3.17 -17.04 24.73
C THR A 97 -3.80 -18.30 24.14
N SER A 98 -3.13 -19.44 24.29
CA SER A 98 -3.64 -20.73 23.80
C SER A 98 -4.99 -21.10 24.41
N LYS A 99 -5.13 -20.94 25.73
CA LYS A 99 -6.41 -21.17 26.43
C LYS A 99 -7.53 -20.22 26.00
N ILE A 100 -7.20 -18.97 25.68
CA ILE A 100 -8.15 -18.01 25.14
C ILE A 100 -8.62 -18.47 23.77
N GLU A 101 -7.72 -18.86 22.87
CA GLU A 101 -8.11 -19.36 21.54
C GLU A 101 -9.04 -20.58 21.63
N ASP A 102 -8.80 -21.50 22.56
CA ASP A 102 -9.68 -22.65 22.77
C ASP A 102 -11.07 -22.22 23.26
N VAL A 103 -11.15 -21.34 24.26
CA VAL A 103 -12.46 -20.90 24.80
C VAL A 103 -13.22 -20.02 23.80
N LEU A 104 -12.52 -19.22 22.99
CA LEU A 104 -13.14 -18.42 21.94
C LEU A 104 -13.82 -19.32 20.89
N LYS A 105 -13.23 -20.46 20.53
CA LYS A 105 -13.87 -21.45 19.65
C LYS A 105 -15.10 -22.08 20.30
N GLU A 106 -15.06 -22.36 21.61
CA GLU A 106 -16.20 -22.91 22.36
C GLU A 106 -17.40 -21.96 22.33
N ILE A 107 -17.19 -20.64 22.53
CA ILE A 107 -18.26 -19.64 22.59
C ILE A 107 -18.59 -18.99 21.24
N LEU A 108 -17.89 -19.34 20.16
CA LEU A 108 -18.07 -18.73 18.83
C LEU A 108 -19.52 -18.77 18.36
N PRO A 109 -20.26 -19.90 18.42
CA PRO A 109 -21.63 -19.93 17.93
C PRO A 109 -22.56 -18.97 18.68
N ASP A 110 -22.42 -18.88 20.01
CA ASP A 110 -23.25 -18.02 20.86
C ASP A 110 -22.92 -16.53 20.64
N THR A 111 -21.64 -16.18 20.51
CA THR A 111 -21.20 -14.80 20.26
C THR A 111 -21.63 -14.30 18.88
N PHE A 112 -21.53 -15.14 17.85
CA PHE A 112 -22.00 -14.80 16.50
C PHE A 112 -23.52 -14.63 16.47
N ALA A 113 -24.25 -15.47 17.20
CA ALA A 113 -25.70 -15.34 17.35
C ALA A 113 -26.10 -14.03 18.04
N VAL A 114 -25.36 -13.58 19.07
CA VAL A 114 -25.60 -12.28 19.72
C VAL A 114 -25.44 -11.13 18.73
N MET A 115 -24.36 -11.12 17.95
CA MET A 115 -24.14 -10.07 16.95
C MET A 115 -25.20 -10.06 15.84
N LYS A 116 -25.58 -11.24 15.35
CA LYS A 116 -26.64 -11.39 14.34
C LYS A 116 -28.01 -10.94 14.86
N GLU A 117 -28.39 -11.35 16.07
CA GLU A 117 -29.64 -10.93 16.71
C GLU A 117 -29.64 -9.41 16.97
N THR A 118 -28.49 -8.83 17.33
CA THR A 118 -28.35 -7.37 17.49
C THR A 118 -28.56 -6.64 16.17
N ALA A 119 -27.90 -7.08 15.10
CA ALA A 119 -28.08 -6.53 13.75
C ALA A 119 -29.54 -6.62 13.27
N LYS A 120 -30.22 -7.72 13.60
CA LYS A 120 -31.66 -7.90 13.35
C LYS A 120 -32.50 -6.90 14.13
N ARG A 121 -32.26 -6.70 15.43
CA ARG A 121 -33.00 -5.73 16.25
C ARG A 121 -32.88 -4.30 15.74
N PHE A 122 -31.69 -3.87 15.34
CA PHE A 122 -31.47 -2.56 14.72
C PHE A 122 -32.15 -2.42 13.35
N THR A 123 -32.31 -3.52 12.62
CA THR A 123 -33.02 -3.53 11.32
C THR A 123 -34.54 -3.44 11.51
N GLU A 124 -35.08 -4.16 12.50
CA GLU A 124 -36.52 -4.29 12.70
C GLU A 124 -37.12 -3.13 13.55
N ASN A 125 -36.30 -2.39 14.29
CA ASN A 125 -36.74 -1.34 15.21
C ASN A 125 -36.03 -0.02 14.92
N THR A 126 -36.78 1.09 14.93
CA THR A 126 -36.21 2.44 14.78
C THR A 126 -35.53 2.94 16.05
N LYS A 127 -35.95 2.41 17.21
CA LYS A 127 -35.41 2.74 18.53
C LYS A 127 -35.27 1.47 19.36
N ILE A 128 -34.17 1.35 20.10
CA ILE A 128 -33.87 0.24 21.00
C ILE A 128 -33.61 0.83 22.38
N GLU A 129 -34.43 0.45 23.36
CA GLU A 129 -34.30 0.91 24.74
C GLU A 129 -33.55 -0.11 25.59
N VAL A 130 -32.61 0.36 26.40
CA VAL A 130 -31.80 -0.39 27.36
C VAL A 130 -31.59 0.43 28.63
N THR A 131 -31.17 -0.22 29.70
CA THR A 131 -30.75 0.43 30.94
C THR A 131 -29.42 1.15 30.72
N ALA A 132 -29.35 2.43 31.10
CA ALA A 132 -28.21 3.30 30.84
C ALA A 132 -27.01 2.95 31.74
N THR A 133 -25.86 2.77 31.11
CA THR A 133 -24.55 2.60 31.76
C THR A 133 -23.73 3.90 31.67
N GLU A 134 -22.63 4.01 32.42
CA GLU A 134 -21.70 5.15 32.27
C GLU A 134 -21.10 5.23 30.87
N HIS A 135 -20.94 4.09 30.21
CA HIS A 135 -20.49 4.00 28.84
C HIS A 135 -21.52 4.62 27.87
N ASP A 136 -22.81 4.28 28.03
CA ASP A 136 -23.89 4.87 27.23
C ASP A 136 -23.95 6.40 27.39
N LYS A 137 -23.76 6.90 28.62
CA LYS A 137 -23.72 8.34 28.90
C LYS A 137 -22.55 9.04 28.22
N ALA A 138 -21.37 8.39 28.18
CA ALA A 138 -20.22 8.92 27.46
C ALA A 138 -20.47 8.95 25.95
N LEU A 139 -21.06 7.89 25.39
CA LEU A 139 -21.39 7.79 23.97
C LEU A 139 -22.45 8.81 23.53
N ALA A 140 -23.45 9.08 24.37
CA ALA A 140 -24.47 10.10 24.11
C ALA A 140 -23.90 11.52 23.94
N THR A 141 -22.66 11.77 24.37
CA THR A 141 -21.97 13.06 24.12
C THR A 141 -21.32 13.14 22.73
N GLN A 142 -21.17 12.00 22.06
CA GLN A 142 -20.46 11.85 20.78
C GLN A 142 -21.40 11.46 19.63
N PHE A 143 -22.50 10.76 19.94
CA PHE A 143 -23.41 10.19 18.97
C PHE A 143 -24.84 10.70 19.19
N ASP A 144 -25.37 11.42 18.20
CA ASP A 144 -26.71 12.02 18.24
C ASP A 144 -27.85 10.97 18.24
N ASN A 145 -27.55 9.71 17.88
CA ASN A 145 -28.55 8.64 17.88
C ASN A 145 -28.74 8.00 19.27
N ILE A 146 -28.02 8.44 20.29
CA ILE A 146 -28.13 7.90 21.66
C ILE A 146 -28.72 8.98 22.57
N GLU A 147 -29.91 8.73 23.10
CA GLU A 147 -30.60 9.63 24.01
C GLU A 147 -30.64 9.04 25.42
N ILE A 148 -30.24 9.80 26.43
CA ILE A 148 -30.35 9.39 27.85
C ILE A 148 -31.62 10.00 28.46
N ASN A 149 -32.56 9.14 28.85
CA ASN A 149 -33.80 9.53 29.52
C ASN A 149 -33.92 8.85 30.89
N GLY A 150 -33.55 9.57 31.95
CA GLY A 150 -33.51 9.03 33.30
C GLY A 150 -32.50 7.88 33.42
N GLU A 151 -33.00 6.67 33.72
CA GLU A 151 -32.20 5.44 33.83
C GLU A 151 -32.13 4.64 32.53
N LYS A 152 -32.70 5.17 31.43
CA LYS A 152 -32.74 4.48 30.13
C LYS A 152 -31.84 5.18 29.11
N ALA A 153 -31.21 4.38 28.26
CA ALA A 153 -30.54 4.82 27.05
C ALA A 153 -31.35 4.32 25.85
N ILE A 154 -31.63 5.21 24.91
CA ILE A 154 -32.43 4.95 23.71
C ILE A 154 -31.51 5.09 22.50
N TYR A 155 -31.27 3.97 21.83
CA TYR A 155 -30.46 3.89 20.62
C TYR A 155 -31.35 3.98 19.39
N GLY A 156 -31.15 5.00 18.56
CA GLY A 156 -31.73 5.11 17.23
C GLY A 156 -30.99 4.21 16.23
N ASN A 157 -31.71 3.67 15.25
CA ASN A 157 -31.12 2.82 14.22
C ASN A 157 -30.44 3.57 13.06
N SER A 158 -30.35 4.89 13.15
CA SER A 158 -29.71 5.74 12.15
C SER A 158 -28.75 6.72 12.81
N TRP A 159 -27.55 6.90 12.26
CA TRP A 159 -26.51 7.78 12.79
C TRP A 159 -25.62 8.31 11.67
N ILE A 160 -24.70 9.22 12.00
CA ILE A 160 -23.68 9.70 11.07
C ILE A 160 -22.47 8.78 11.14
N ALA A 161 -22.00 8.29 10.00
CA ALA A 161 -20.75 7.54 9.87
C ALA A 161 -19.97 8.04 8.65
N GLY A 162 -18.71 8.44 8.84
CA GLY A 162 -17.89 9.03 7.78
C GLY A 162 -18.55 10.26 7.15
N GLY A 163 -19.25 11.07 7.96
CA GLY A 163 -19.94 12.28 7.51
C GLY A 163 -21.28 12.05 6.78
N VAL A 164 -21.72 10.80 6.59
CA VAL A 164 -22.97 10.46 5.89
C VAL A 164 -23.96 9.82 6.86
N SER A 165 -25.24 10.18 6.74
CA SER A 165 -26.30 9.52 7.51
C SER A 165 -26.52 8.10 6.99
N VAL A 166 -26.35 7.13 7.88
CA VAL A 166 -26.58 5.70 7.63
C VAL A 166 -27.75 5.23 8.46
N THR A 167 -28.63 4.43 7.86
CA THR A 167 -29.69 3.69 8.56
C THR A 167 -29.33 2.22 8.53
N TRP A 168 -29.29 1.58 9.70
CA TRP A 168 -29.02 0.16 9.81
C TRP A 168 -30.16 -0.66 9.22
N ASN A 169 -29.85 -1.52 8.25
CA ASN A 169 -30.83 -2.36 7.57
C ASN A 169 -30.26 -3.71 7.10
N MET A 170 -29.28 -4.24 7.86
CA MET A 170 -28.52 -5.42 7.47
C MET A 170 -28.62 -6.51 8.55
N ILE A 171 -28.74 -7.76 8.10
CA ILE A 171 -28.73 -8.97 8.93
C ILE A 171 -27.75 -9.94 8.31
N HIS A 172 -26.95 -10.62 9.13
CA HIS A 172 -25.94 -11.55 8.63
C HIS A 172 -26.55 -12.72 7.86
N TYR A 173 -26.04 -12.99 6.65
CA TYR A 173 -26.32 -14.19 5.86
C TYR A 173 -25.47 -15.38 6.32
N ASP A 174 -25.88 -16.59 5.95
CA ASP A 174 -25.13 -17.82 6.29
C ASP A 174 -23.70 -17.80 5.73
N VAL A 175 -23.52 -17.31 4.51
CA VAL A 175 -22.18 -17.17 3.90
C VAL A 175 -21.29 -16.19 4.68
N GLN A 176 -21.89 -15.20 5.34
CA GLN A 176 -21.17 -14.23 6.17
C GLN A 176 -20.78 -14.84 7.53
N LEU A 177 -21.60 -15.75 8.08
CA LEU A 177 -21.22 -16.53 9.27
C LEU A 177 -19.99 -17.40 8.97
N ILE A 178 -19.97 -18.06 7.80
CA ILE A 178 -18.82 -18.84 7.33
C ILE A 178 -17.58 -17.95 7.21
N GLY A 179 -17.71 -16.80 6.53
CA GLY A 179 -16.62 -15.83 6.40
C GLY A 179 -16.10 -15.34 7.75
N GLY A 180 -16.98 -15.05 8.70
CA GLY A 180 -16.61 -14.65 10.06
C GLY A 180 -15.83 -15.74 10.80
N THR A 181 -16.20 -17.01 10.63
CA THR A 181 -15.45 -18.14 11.20
C THR A 181 -14.06 -18.25 10.59
N VAL A 182 -13.93 -18.14 9.26
CA VAL A 182 -12.62 -18.15 8.57
C VAL A 182 -11.71 -17.04 9.10
N LEU A 183 -12.23 -15.83 9.29
CA LEU A 183 -11.49 -14.73 9.87
C LEU A 183 -11.04 -15.03 11.32
N HIS A 184 -11.90 -15.62 12.14
CA HIS A 184 -11.53 -16.01 13.50
C HIS A 184 -10.42 -17.08 13.54
N GLU A 185 -10.39 -18.00 12.57
CA GLU A 185 -9.37 -19.03 12.42
C GLU A 185 -7.97 -18.49 12.01
N GLY A 186 -7.83 -17.19 11.73
CA GLY A 186 -6.57 -16.61 11.27
C GLY A 186 -6.28 -16.91 9.79
N LYS A 187 -7.34 -16.91 8.96
CA LYS A 187 -7.26 -17.17 7.52
C LYS A 187 -7.79 -15.97 6.73
N ILE A 188 -7.70 -16.08 5.40
CA ILE A 188 -8.25 -15.10 4.47
C ILE A 188 -9.62 -15.57 3.99
N ALA A 189 -10.65 -14.76 4.25
CA ALA A 189 -11.98 -14.94 3.69
C ALA A 189 -12.07 -14.20 2.34
N GLU A 190 -12.01 -14.94 1.23
CA GLU A 190 -12.30 -14.37 -0.08
C GLU A 190 -13.82 -14.31 -0.29
N MET A 191 -14.36 -13.09 -0.24
CA MET A 191 -15.77 -12.80 -0.41
C MET A 191 -15.95 -11.75 -1.51
N ALA A 192 -16.74 -12.11 -2.52
CA ALA A 192 -17.02 -11.22 -3.65
C ALA A 192 -17.50 -9.83 -3.19
N THR A 193 -17.22 -8.81 -3.99
CA THR A 193 -17.60 -7.45 -3.63
C THR A 193 -19.13 -7.32 -3.58
N GLY A 194 -19.66 -6.71 -2.52
CA GLY A 194 -21.10 -6.66 -2.25
C GLY A 194 -21.62 -7.77 -1.33
N GLU A 195 -20.80 -8.77 -0.96
CA GLU A 195 -21.19 -9.79 0.03
C GLU A 195 -21.14 -9.29 1.49
N GLY A 196 -20.87 -8.00 1.72
CA GLY A 196 -20.91 -7.39 3.06
C GLY A 196 -19.68 -7.66 3.93
N LYS A 197 -18.46 -7.58 3.37
CA LYS A 197 -17.19 -7.77 4.09
C LYS A 197 -17.10 -6.99 5.41
N THR A 198 -17.45 -5.70 5.38
CA THR A 198 -17.45 -4.84 6.58
C THR A 198 -18.38 -5.36 7.68
N LEU A 199 -19.55 -5.90 7.31
CA LEU A 199 -20.50 -6.52 8.26
C LEU A 199 -20.00 -7.88 8.77
N VAL A 200 -19.34 -8.66 7.91
CA VAL A 200 -18.76 -9.97 8.28
C VAL A 200 -17.73 -9.80 9.39
N ALA A 201 -16.88 -8.76 9.28
CA ALA A 201 -15.82 -8.49 10.24
C ALA A 201 -16.34 -8.25 11.68
N THR A 202 -17.58 -7.77 11.86
CA THR A 202 -18.12 -7.52 13.21
C THR A 202 -18.19 -8.79 14.06
N LEU A 203 -18.38 -9.96 13.43
CA LEU A 203 -18.50 -11.25 14.10
C LEU A 203 -17.17 -11.65 14.80
N PRO A 204 -16.04 -11.82 14.09
CA PRO A 204 -14.76 -12.14 14.72
C PRO A 204 -14.20 -10.97 15.53
N ILE A 205 -14.48 -9.71 15.18
CA ILE A 205 -14.06 -8.56 15.99
C ILE A 205 -14.67 -8.66 17.39
N TYR A 206 -16.00 -8.79 17.47
CA TYR A 206 -16.71 -8.93 18.75
C TYR A 206 -16.15 -10.09 19.57
N LEU A 207 -16.05 -11.29 18.96
CA LEU A 207 -15.53 -12.48 19.63
C LEU A 207 -14.12 -12.28 20.20
N ASN A 208 -13.16 -11.81 19.38
CA ASN A 208 -11.77 -11.71 19.81
C ASN A 208 -11.52 -10.55 20.79
N ALA A 209 -12.32 -9.48 20.70
CA ALA A 209 -12.26 -8.35 21.61
C ALA A 209 -12.67 -8.71 23.05
N LEU A 210 -13.48 -9.77 23.25
CA LEU A 210 -13.88 -10.26 24.58
C LEU A 210 -12.69 -10.66 25.46
N SER A 211 -11.53 -10.95 24.87
CA SER A 211 -10.30 -11.25 25.60
C SER A 211 -9.69 -10.04 26.34
N GLY A 212 -10.09 -8.80 26.02
CA GLY A 212 -9.51 -7.57 26.57
C GLY A 212 -8.07 -7.28 26.12
N ARG A 213 -7.51 -8.11 25.23
CA ARG A 213 -6.20 -7.89 24.58
C ARG A 213 -6.32 -7.06 23.30
N GLY A 214 -7.57 -6.86 22.90
CA GLY A 214 -8.10 -6.08 21.80
C GLY A 214 -7.64 -6.44 20.40
N VAL A 215 -8.20 -5.69 19.45
CA VAL A 215 -8.28 -6.05 18.04
C VAL A 215 -7.93 -4.85 17.19
N HIS A 216 -7.01 -5.02 16.23
CA HIS A 216 -6.72 -4.01 15.23
C HIS A 216 -7.47 -4.32 13.94
N VAL A 217 -8.12 -3.32 13.35
CA VAL A 217 -8.81 -3.44 12.06
C VAL A 217 -8.09 -2.51 11.08
N VAL A 218 -7.44 -3.10 10.09
CA VAL A 218 -6.65 -2.37 9.10
C VAL A 218 -7.46 -2.17 7.84
N THR A 219 -7.52 -0.93 7.36
CA THR A 219 -8.16 -0.57 6.09
C THR A 219 -7.16 0.12 5.16
N VAL A 220 -7.54 0.28 3.89
CA VAL A 220 -6.66 0.85 2.84
C VAL A 220 -6.52 2.37 2.89
N ASN A 221 -7.40 3.08 3.62
CA ASN A 221 -7.30 4.54 3.78
C ASN A 221 -8.02 5.02 5.05
N ASP A 222 -7.70 6.23 5.47
CA ASP A 222 -8.17 6.83 6.72
C ASP A 222 -9.69 7.07 6.72
N TYR A 223 -10.28 7.40 5.57
CA TYR A 223 -11.73 7.57 5.42
C TYR A 223 -12.49 6.29 5.75
N LEU A 224 -12.07 5.15 5.18
CA LEU A 224 -12.68 3.85 5.46
C LEU A 224 -12.49 3.44 6.92
N ALA A 225 -11.30 3.66 7.49
CA ALA A 225 -11.06 3.42 8.91
C ALA A 225 -12.04 4.20 9.80
N LYS A 226 -12.17 5.51 9.55
CA LYS A 226 -13.09 6.40 10.30
C LYS A 226 -14.54 5.98 10.12
N ARG A 227 -14.99 5.84 8.86
CA ARG A 227 -16.36 5.45 8.51
C ARG A 227 -16.73 4.12 9.14
N ASP A 228 -15.91 3.09 9.00
CA ASP A 228 -16.24 1.75 9.48
C ASP A 228 -16.17 1.65 11.00
N SER A 229 -15.27 2.40 11.65
CA SER A 229 -15.26 2.54 13.12
C SER A 229 -16.55 3.15 13.66
N GLU A 230 -17.14 4.13 12.97
CA GLU A 230 -18.39 4.78 13.37
C GLU A 230 -19.62 3.96 12.96
N TRP A 231 -19.55 3.31 11.80
CA TRP A 231 -20.66 2.54 11.27
C TRP A 231 -20.81 1.20 11.98
N MET A 232 -19.79 0.34 11.94
CA MET A 232 -19.86 -0.97 12.58
C MET A 232 -19.64 -0.90 14.09
N GLY A 233 -18.86 0.09 14.56
CA GLY A 233 -18.58 0.26 15.98
C GLY A 233 -19.84 0.44 16.82
N MET A 234 -20.90 1.04 16.29
CA MET A 234 -22.17 1.21 17.01
C MET A 234 -22.74 -0.11 17.55
N LEU A 235 -22.60 -1.23 16.82
CA LEU A 235 -23.04 -2.53 17.33
C LEU A 235 -22.19 -3.03 18.50
N LEU A 236 -20.89 -2.74 18.49
CA LEU A 236 -19.94 -3.14 19.53
C LEU A 236 -20.10 -2.26 20.77
N GLU A 237 -20.24 -0.94 20.58
CA GLU A 237 -20.52 0.07 21.61
C GLU A 237 -21.86 -0.22 22.32
N PHE A 238 -22.89 -0.63 21.57
CA PHE A 238 -24.15 -1.10 22.16
C PHE A 238 -23.91 -2.25 23.16
N HIS A 239 -22.95 -3.14 22.88
CA HIS A 239 -22.54 -4.24 23.76
C HIS A 239 -21.53 -3.85 24.84
N GLY A 240 -21.22 -2.57 25.00
CA GLY A 240 -20.27 -2.07 26.00
C GLY A 240 -18.80 -2.28 25.64
N MET A 241 -18.50 -2.41 24.35
CA MET A 241 -17.12 -2.48 23.85
C MET A 241 -16.69 -1.12 23.30
N SER A 242 -15.51 -0.68 23.73
CA SER A 242 -14.92 0.56 23.25
C SER A 242 -14.29 0.41 21.86
N VAL A 243 -14.62 1.32 20.95
CA VAL A 243 -14.14 1.37 19.57
C VAL A 243 -13.56 2.76 19.30
N ASP A 244 -12.36 2.83 18.74
CA ASP A 244 -11.77 4.09 18.30
C ASP A 244 -10.96 3.92 17.00
N CYS A 245 -10.61 5.02 16.36
CA CYS A 245 -9.82 5.07 15.14
C CYS A 245 -8.59 5.95 15.33
N ILE A 246 -7.40 5.37 15.14
CA ILE A 246 -6.13 6.08 15.36
C ILE A 246 -5.93 7.25 14.39
N ASP A 247 -6.47 7.17 13.18
CA ASP A 247 -6.41 8.23 12.17
C ASP A 247 -7.23 9.49 12.56
N LYS A 248 -7.99 9.47 13.67
CA LYS A 248 -8.64 10.65 14.26
C LYS A 248 -7.69 11.46 15.16
N HIS A 249 -6.59 10.86 15.59
CA HIS A 249 -5.74 11.38 16.65
C HIS A 249 -4.32 11.64 16.15
N GLN A 250 -3.71 12.72 16.62
CA GLN A 250 -2.30 13.01 16.29
C GLN A 250 -1.38 11.93 16.89
N PRO A 251 -0.32 11.51 16.18
CA PRO A 251 0.66 10.56 16.70
C PRO A 251 1.30 10.99 18.03
N ASN A 252 1.71 10.03 18.85
CA ASN A 252 2.38 10.23 20.15
C ASN A 252 1.59 11.09 21.16
N THR A 253 0.27 11.15 21.05
CA THR A 253 -0.59 11.86 22.00
C THR A 253 -1.31 10.90 22.95
N GLU A 254 -1.77 11.42 24.09
CA GLU A 254 -2.59 10.65 25.03
C GLU A 254 -3.90 10.16 24.39
N ALA A 255 -4.47 10.94 23.46
CA ALA A 255 -5.65 10.53 22.68
C ALA A 255 -5.34 9.31 21.79
N ARG A 256 -4.16 9.28 21.16
CA ARG A 256 -3.68 8.14 20.37
C ARG A 256 -3.51 6.88 21.21
N ARG A 257 -2.91 7.02 22.41
CA ARG A 257 -2.80 5.93 23.39
C ARG A 257 -4.18 5.41 23.80
N LYS A 258 -5.11 6.31 24.11
CA LYS A 258 -6.49 5.95 24.48
C LYS A 258 -7.17 5.13 23.36
N ALA A 259 -6.96 5.50 22.10
CA ALA A 259 -7.50 4.76 20.96
C ALA A 259 -6.94 3.33 20.85
N TYR A 260 -5.67 3.10 21.19
CA TYR A 260 -5.06 1.76 21.27
C TYR A 260 -5.52 0.96 22.49
N LEU A 261 -5.92 1.64 23.57
CA LEU A 261 -6.46 1.01 24.77
C LEU A 261 -7.92 0.56 24.61
N SER A 262 -8.63 1.03 23.58
CA SER A 262 -9.96 0.53 23.22
C SER A 262 -9.96 -0.98 22.97
N ASP A 263 -11.13 -1.61 23.12
CA ASP A 263 -11.30 -3.03 22.81
C ASP A 263 -11.04 -3.29 21.32
N VAL A 264 -11.43 -2.34 20.45
CA VAL A 264 -11.22 -2.38 19.01
C VAL A 264 -10.62 -1.06 18.52
N THR A 265 -9.56 -1.17 17.72
CA THR A 265 -8.83 -0.03 17.17
C THR A 265 -8.82 -0.13 15.65
N TYR A 266 -9.46 0.81 14.96
CA TYR A 266 -9.40 0.94 13.50
C TYR A 266 -8.23 1.81 13.09
N GLY A 267 -7.62 1.51 11.95
CA GLY A 267 -6.66 2.41 11.34
C GLY A 267 -6.11 1.96 9.99
N THR A 268 -5.16 2.72 9.46
CA THR A 268 -4.41 2.34 8.25
C THR A 268 -3.13 1.56 8.58
N ASN A 269 -2.67 0.72 7.66
CA ASN A 269 -1.42 -0.04 7.76
C ASN A 269 -0.22 0.87 8.08
N ASN A 270 -0.16 2.03 7.43
CA ASN A 270 0.89 3.02 7.63
C ASN A 270 0.89 3.56 9.07
N GLU A 271 -0.26 3.98 9.57
CA GLU A 271 -0.37 4.54 10.92
C GLU A 271 0.01 3.52 12.00
N PHE A 272 -0.47 2.27 11.88
CA PHE A 272 -0.07 1.18 12.78
C PHE A 272 1.44 0.90 12.74
N GLY A 273 2.02 0.81 11.55
CA GLY A 273 3.45 0.52 11.42
C GLY A 273 4.35 1.69 11.86
N PHE A 274 3.95 2.94 11.61
CA PHE A 274 4.70 4.10 12.07
C PHE A 274 4.61 4.30 13.59
N ASP A 275 3.46 4.04 14.20
CA ASP A 275 3.37 4.05 15.67
C ASP A 275 4.26 2.98 16.30
N TYR A 276 4.35 1.79 15.69
CA TYR A 276 5.32 0.79 16.13
C TYR A 276 6.77 1.27 16.03
N LEU A 277 7.15 1.89 14.91
CA LEU A 277 8.50 2.45 14.76
C LEU A 277 8.78 3.56 15.78
N ARG A 278 7.80 4.44 16.04
CA ARG A 278 7.90 5.51 17.04
C ARG A 278 8.03 4.97 18.45
N ASP A 279 7.24 3.95 18.80
CA ASP A 279 7.31 3.27 20.10
C ASP A 279 8.69 2.63 20.34
N ASN A 280 9.33 2.10 19.30
CA ASN A 280 10.70 1.54 19.40
C ASN A 280 11.80 2.62 19.45
N MET A 281 11.45 3.88 19.20
CA MET A 281 12.34 5.04 19.36
C MET A 281 12.07 5.81 20.66
N ALA A 282 11.00 5.48 21.38
CA ALA A 282 10.63 6.11 22.64
C ALA A 282 11.70 5.89 23.70
N THR A 283 11.95 6.92 24.50
CA THR A 283 12.92 6.87 25.60
C THR A 283 12.26 6.56 26.93
N GLU A 284 10.96 6.85 27.05
CA GLU A 284 10.18 6.60 28.25
C GLU A 284 8.97 5.70 27.97
N MET A 285 8.61 4.84 28.93
CA MET A 285 7.43 3.98 28.83
C MET A 285 6.12 4.79 28.69
N ALA A 286 6.11 6.01 29.24
CA ALA A 286 4.98 6.94 29.15
C ALA A 286 4.84 7.62 27.78
N GLU A 287 5.70 7.32 26.81
CA GLU A 287 5.60 7.78 25.42
C GLU A 287 4.97 6.72 24.50
N LEU A 288 4.99 5.44 24.92
CA LEU A 288 4.44 4.32 24.13
C LEU A 288 2.94 4.48 23.91
N VAL A 289 2.47 4.30 22.68
CA VAL A 289 1.04 4.37 22.36
C VAL A 289 0.43 3.00 22.12
N GLN A 290 1.17 2.04 21.58
CA GLN A 290 0.64 0.71 21.27
C GLN A 290 0.66 -0.23 22.49
N ARG A 291 -0.14 -1.29 22.39
CA ARG A 291 -0.08 -2.47 23.24
C ARG A 291 0.45 -3.66 22.45
N LYS A 292 0.64 -4.80 23.12
CA LYS A 292 1.06 -6.07 22.50
C LYS A 292 0.14 -6.46 21.32
N HIS A 293 0.72 -6.83 20.19
CA HIS A 293 0.01 -7.20 18.97
C HIS A 293 -0.73 -8.55 19.13
N ASN A 294 -2.05 -8.49 19.33
CA ASN A 294 -2.87 -9.68 19.63
C ASN A 294 -3.58 -10.24 18.39
N TYR A 295 -4.63 -9.56 17.92
CA TYR A 295 -5.40 -9.99 16.76
C TYR A 295 -5.56 -8.83 15.78
N THR A 296 -5.41 -9.10 14.49
CA THR A 296 -5.69 -8.11 13.45
C THR A 296 -6.46 -8.71 12.27
N ILE A 297 -7.37 -7.91 11.74
CA ILE A 297 -8.07 -8.19 10.49
C ILE A 297 -7.67 -7.13 9.48
N VAL A 298 -7.11 -7.56 8.36
CA VAL A 298 -6.75 -6.69 7.23
C VAL A 298 -7.86 -6.73 6.20
N ASP A 299 -8.62 -5.63 6.07
CA ASP A 299 -9.52 -5.44 4.94
C ASP A 299 -8.70 -5.19 3.66
N GLU A 300 -9.20 -5.72 2.55
CA GLU A 300 -8.54 -5.64 1.25
C GLU A 300 -7.08 -6.15 1.32
N VAL A 301 -6.94 -7.35 1.91
CA VAL A 301 -5.64 -7.97 2.27
C VAL A 301 -4.67 -8.08 1.10
N ASP A 302 -5.16 -8.29 -0.11
CA ASP A 302 -4.37 -8.34 -1.33
C ASP A 302 -3.69 -7.00 -1.63
N SER A 303 -4.32 -5.87 -1.31
CA SER A 303 -3.64 -4.58 -1.49
C SER A 303 -2.73 -4.20 -0.35
N VAL A 304 -3.06 -4.55 0.89
CA VAL A 304 -2.22 -4.19 2.03
C VAL A 304 -0.99 -5.11 2.13
N LEU A 305 -1.17 -6.42 1.97
CA LEU A 305 -0.11 -7.42 2.20
C LEU A 305 0.66 -7.82 0.94
N ILE A 306 0.18 -7.47 -0.26
CA ILE A 306 0.89 -7.70 -1.52
C ILE A 306 1.28 -6.36 -2.15
N ASP A 307 0.30 -5.52 -2.50
CA ASP A 307 0.59 -4.28 -3.26
C ASP A 307 1.45 -3.28 -2.45
N ASP A 308 1.01 -2.92 -1.25
CA ASP A 308 1.68 -1.94 -0.38
C ASP A 308 2.92 -2.52 0.31
N ALA A 309 2.96 -3.84 0.50
CA ALA A 309 4.06 -4.54 1.16
C ALA A 309 5.39 -4.46 0.40
N ARG A 310 5.36 -4.01 -0.86
CA ARG A 310 6.55 -3.75 -1.70
C ARG A 310 7.44 -2.63 -1.17
N THR A 311 6.88 -1.69 -0.40
CA THR A 311 7.64 -0.56 0.17
C THR A 311 7.74 -0.66 1.68
N PRO A 312 8.95 -0.58 2.28
CA PRO A 312 9.10 -0.53 3.72
C PRO A 312 8.62 0.81 4.30
N LEU A 313 8.24 0.79 5.57
CA LEU A 313 8.00 2.00 6.37
C LEU A 313 9.33 2.47 6.95
N ILE A 314 9.62 3.77 6.77
CA ILE A 314 10.92 4.36 7.13
C ILE A 314 10.68 5.67 7.88
N ILE A 315 11.25 5.81 9.08
CA ILE A 315 11.39 7.09 9.77
C ILE A 315 12.78 7.62 9.51
N SER A 316 12.86 8.82 8.92
CA SER A 316 14.11 9.53 8.67
C SER A 316 14.08 10.91 9.30
N GLY A 317 15.23 11.45 9.70
CA GLY A 317 15.33 12.83 10.17
C GLY A 317 16.67 13.47 9.82
N PRO A 318 16.79 14.79 10.08
CA PRO A 318 17.91 15.59 9.59
C PRO A 318 19.23 15.17 10.23
N THR A 319 20.30 15.16 9.45
CA THR A 319 21.64 14.94 9.96
C THR A 319 22.20 16.22 10.60
N PRO A 320 23.01 16.12 11.68
CA PRO A 320 23.54 17.29 12.39
C PRO A 320 24.42 18.26 11.57
N LYS A 321 24.88 17.85 10.38
CA LYS A 321 25.73 18.67 9.47
C LYS A 321 24.96 19.17 8.24
N GLY A 322 23.64 19.31 8.35
CA GLY A 322 22.71 19.50 7.22
C GLY A 322 22.80 20.80 6.41
N ASP A 323 23.59 21.80 6.80
CA ASP A 323 23.64 23.09 6.09
C ASP A 323 24.94 23.30 5.28
N HIS A 324 25.95 22.43 5.45
CA HIS A 324 27.19 22.49 4.67
C HIS A 324 27.12 21.50 3.52
N HIS A 325 26.76 21.99 2.34
CA HIS A 325 26.72 21.18 1.13
C HIS A 325 27.65 21.77 0.08
N GLU A 326 28.53 20.94 -0.50
CA GLU A 326 29.42 21.37 -1.59
C GLU A 326 28.70 21.48 -2.94
N PHE A 327 27.41 21.13 -3.01
CA PHE A 327 26.66 21.09 -4.28
C PHE A 327 26.68 22.41 -5.05
N ASP A 328 26.56 23.55 -4.37
CA ASP A 328 26.59 24.86 -5.02
C ASP A 328 27.96 25.15 -5.67
N ASN A 329 29.04 24.72 -5.02
CA ASN A 329 30.41 24.86 -5.53
C ASN A 329 30.71 23.87 -6.66
N LEU A 330 30.12 22.66 -6.61
CA LEU A 330 30.38 21.58 -7.56
C LEU A 330 29.51 21.66 -8.82
N LYS A 331 28.32 22.27 -8.71
CA LYS A 331 27.33 22.39 -9.79
C LYS A 331 27.91 22.93 -11.11
N PRO A 332 28.74 23.99 -11.13
CA PRO A 332 29.28 24.52 -12.39
C PRO A 332 30.11 23.50 -13.19
N TYR A 333 30.89 22.66 -12.51
CA TYR A 333 31.72 21.63 -13.15
C TYR A 333 30.85 20.54 -13.79
N VAL A 334 29.89 20.02 -13.03
CA VAL A 334 28.95 18.98 -13.51
C VAL A 334 28.11 19.51 -14.66
N GLN A 335 27.60 20.74 -14.56
CA GLN A 335 26.83 21.38 -15.62
C GLN A 335 27.63 21.53 -16.91
N LYS A 336 28.92 21.90 -16.81
CA LYS A 336 29.82 22.00 -17.96
C LYS A 336 30.04 20.62 -18.60
N LEU A 337 30.39 19.61 -17.81
CA LEU A 337 30.60 18.23 -18.28
C LEU A 337 29.36 17.67 -18.97
N TYR A 338 28.18 17.83 -18.36
CA TYR A 338 26.91 17.42 -18.96
C TYR A 338 26.64 18.15 -20.28
N SER A 339 26.95 19.45 -20.35
CA SER A 339 26.73 20.24 -21.57
C SER A 339 27.59 19.77 -22.76
N VAL A 340 28.88 19.47 -22.52
CA VAL A 340 29.79 18.99 -23.58
C VAL A 340 29.49 17.56 -23.99
N GLN A 341 29.12 16.70 -23.03
CA GLN A 341 28.63 15.35 -23.30
C GLN A 341 27.39 15.38 -24.18
N LYS A 342 26.41 16.23 -23.85
CA LYS A 342 25.16 16.36 -24.62
C LYS A 342 25.42 16.79 -26.05
N GLN A 343 26.41 17.65 -26.29
CA GLN A 343 26.82 18.05 -27.65
C GLN A 343 27.40 16.87 -28.44
N ILE A 344 28.32 16.12 -27.83
CA ILE A 344 28.89 14.90 -28.43
C ILE A 344 27.79 13.87 -28.75
N VAL A 345 26.91 13.57 -27.80
CA VAL A 345 25.83 12.60 -28.00
C VAL A 345 24.88 13.04 -29.12
N THR A 346 24.57 14.35 -29.20
CA THR A 346 23.72 14.89 -30.28
C THR A 346 24.38 14.71 -31.64
N HIS A 347 25.70 14.95 -31.73
CA HIS A 347 26.46 14.75 -32.95
C HIS A 347 26.54 13.27 -33.36
N LEU A 348 26.90 12.39 -32.42
CA LEU A 348 26.96 10.94 -32.61
C LEU A 348 25.62 10.37 -33.08
N LEU A 349 24.50 10.81 -32.49
CA LEU A 349 23.17 10.38 -32.88
C LEU A 349 22.79 10.84 -34.30
N SER A 350 23.12 12.09 -34.65
CA SER A 350 22.91 12.62 -36.01
C SER A 350 23.67 11.78 -37.04
N ASP A 351 24.93 11.47 -36.76
CA ASP A 351 25.78 10.70 -37.67
C ASP A 351 25.35 9.24 -37.76
N ALA A 352 24.99 8.62 -36.64
CA ALA A 352 24.44 7.28 -36.60
C ALA A 352 23.21 7.16 -37.49
N LYS A 353 22.27 8.11 -37.42
CA LYS A 353 21.08 8.15 -38.29
C LYS A 353 21.44 8.19 -39.77
N LYS A 354 22.39 9.04 -40.16
CA LYS A 354 22.84 9.16 -41.56
C LYS A 354 23.50 7.88 -42.05
N MET A 355 24.33 7.25 -41.23
CA MET A 355 25.11 6.06 -41.59
C MET A 355 24.25 4.79 -41.65
N ILE A 356 23.34 4.61 -40.69
CA ILE A 356 22.42 3.46 -40.64
C ILE A 356 21.43 3.50 -41.82
N ALA A 357 21.03 4.69 -42.27
CA ALA A 357 20.13 4.85 -43.41
C ALA A 357 20.77 4.55 -44.78
N THR A 358 22.06 4.24 -44.85
CA THR A 358 22.74 3.89 -46.11
C THR A 358 22.62 2.40 -46.44
N ASP A 359 22.77 2.02 -47.71
CA ASP A 359 22.80 0.61 -48.16
C ASP A 359 24.19 -0.07 -47.95
N ASP A 360 25.18 0.66 -47.44
CA ASP A 360 26.55 0.20 -47.23
C ASP A 360 26.69 -0.47 -45.86
N LYS A 361 26.92 -1.79 -45.84
CA LYS A 361 26.99 -2.60 -44.63
C LYS A 361 28.10 -2.16 -43.66
N GLU A 362 29.24 -1.68 -44.16
CA GLU A 362 30.32 -1.23 -43.28
C GLU A 362 29.96 0.10 -42.62
N LYS A 363 29.33 1.02 -43.38
CA LYS A 363 28.80 2.27 -42.80
C LYS A 363 27.67 2.02 -41.82
N GLN A 364 26.77 1.07 -42.09
CA GLN A 364 25.73 0.68 -41.13
C GLN A 364 26.34 0.19 -39.83
N LYS A 365 27.39 -0.66 -39.88
CA LYS A 365 28.09 -1.15 -38.70
C LYS A 365 28.72 -0.01 -37.89
N GLU A 366 29.39 0.92 -38.56
CA GLU A 366 29.95 2.12 -37.91
C GLU A 366 28.84 3.02 -37.31
N GLY A 367 27.71 3.15 -38.00
CA GLY A 367 26.53 3.85 -37.51
C GLY A 367 25.97 3.25 -36.22
N PHE A 368 25.90 1.92 -36.12
CA PHE A 368 25.48 1.25 -34.89
C PHE A 368 26.50 1.38 -33.74
N ILE A 369 27.81 1.49 -34.03
CA ILE A 369 28.83 1.82 -33.03
C ILE A 369 28.59 3.21 -32.44
N ARG A 370 28.36 4.22 -33.30
CA ARG A 370 28.05 5.59 -32.87
C ARG A 370 26.72 5.68 -32.11
N LEU A 371 25.73 4.87 -32.52
CA LEU A 371 24.45 4.77 -31.81
C LEU A 371 24.64 4.17 -30.41
N PHE A 372 25.42 3.09 -30.29
CA PHE A 372 25.71 2.48 -29.00
C PHE A 372 26.50 3.42 -28.09
N ARG A 373 27.46 4.16 -28.64
CA ARG A 373 28.19 5.21 -27.91
C ARG A 373 27.27 6.34 -27.44
N ALA A 374 26.36 6.81 -28.29
CA ALA A 374 25.34 7.78 -27.89
C ALA A 374 24.45 7.26 -26.75
N TYR A 375 24.11 5.98 -26.77
CA TYR A 375 23.35 5.31 -25.71
C TYR A 375 24.12 5.22 -24.39
N ARG A 376 25.38 4.80 -24.40
CA ARG A 376 26.23 4.81 -23.20
C ARG A 376 26.49 6.22 -22.65
N GLY A 377 26.47 7.23 -23.52
CA GLY A 377 26.69 8.62 -23.11
C GLY A 377 25.50 9.29 -22.42
N LEU A 378 24.30 9.19 -22.99
CA LEU A 378 23.05 9.75 -22.41
C LEU A 378 21.84 8.88 -22.84
N PRO A 379 21.58 7.75 -22.17
CA PRO A 379 20.55 6.79 -22.59
C PRO A 379 19.14 7.38 -22.49
N LYS A 380 18.90 8.26 -21.50
CA LYS A 380 17.63 8.97 -21.31
C LYS A 380 17.37 10.13 -22.29
N ASN A 381 18.24 10.35 -23.29
CA ASN A 381 18.03 11.42 -24.26
C ASN A 381 16.76 11.18 -25.12
N LYS A 382 15.80 12.11 -25.11
CA LYS A 382 14.51 11.97 -25.83
C LYS A 382 14.64 11.68 -27.33
N ALA A 383 15.62 12.29 -28.00
CA ALA A 383 15.83 12.08 -29.44
C ALA A 383 16.43 10.70 -29.73
N LEU A 384 17.23 10.17 -28.81
CA LEU A 384 17.77 8.82 -28.86
C LEU A 384 16.67 7.79 -28.59
N ILE A 385 15.90 7.94 -27.50
CA ILE A 385 14.78 7.04 -27.16
C ILE A 385 13.83 6.91 -28.34
N LYS A 386 13.40 8.05 -28.91
CA LYS A 386 12.53 8.06 -30.08
C LYS A 386 13.09 7.28 -31.26
N TYR A 387 14.40 7.36 -31.50
CA TYR A 387 15.05 6.64 -32.60
C TYR A 387 15.20 5.14 -32.31
N LEU A 388 15.49 4.77 -31.06
CA LEU A 388 15.56 3.37 -30.64
C LEU A 388 14.19 2.67 -30.74
N SER A 389 13.09 3.41 -30.64
CA SER A 389 11.73 2.90 -30.85
C SER A 389 11.41 2.57 -32.31
N GLU A 390 12.24 2.99 -33.27
CA GLU A 390 12.01 2.66 -34.69
C GLU A 390 12.33 1.18 -34.98
N PRO A 391 11.62 0.52 -35.91
CA PRO A 391 11.79 -0.91 -36.18
C PRO A 391 13.23 -1.30 -36.50
N GLY A 392 13.76 -2.29 -35.77
CA GLY A 392 15.09 -2.87 -36.01
C GLY A 392 16.28 -2.07 -35.47
N ILE A 393 16.09 -0.80 -35.06
CA ILE A 393 17.18 0.06 -34.56
C ILE A 393 17.71 -0.43 -33.22
N ARG A 394 16.83 -0.69 -32.24
CA ARG A 394 17.22 -1.21 -30.92
C ARG A 394 17.94 -2.56 -31.04
N THR A 395 17.43 -3.48 -31.84
CA THR A 395 18.05 -4.78 -32.08
C THR A 395 19.43 -4.65 -32.71
N GLY A 396 19.61 -3.71 -33.65
CA GLY A 396 20.91 -3.43 -34.25
C GLY A 396 21.92 -2.89 -33.24
N MET A 397 21.51 -1.96 -32.37
CA MET A 397 22.34 -1.44 -31.28
C MET A 397 22.74 -2.55 -30.28
N GLN A 398 21.79 -3.38 -29.86
CA GLN A 398 22.04 -4.48 -28.91
C GLN A 398 23.04 -5.51 -29.45
N LYS A 399 23.07 -5.75 -30.77
CA LYS A 399 24.09 -6.61 -31.38
C LYS A 399 25.50 -6.03 -31.21
N THR A 400 25.62 -4.71 -31.38
CA THR A 400 26.88 -3.99 -31.14
C THR A 400 27.26 -4.02 -29.68
N GLU A 401 26.31 -3.76 -28.77
CA GLU A 401 26.52 -3.87 -27.32
C GLU A 401 27.08 -5.25 -26.94
N ASN A 402 26.41 -6.33 -27.37
CA ASN A 402 26.84 -7.71 -27.09
C ASN A 402 28.26 -8.02 -27.60
N PHE A 403 28.65 -7.44 -28.75
CA PHE A 403 29.99 -7.61 -29.29
C PHE A 403 31.06 -6.95 -28.41
N TYR A 404 30.83 -5.72 -27.94
CA TYR A 404 31.79 -5.00 -27.10
C TYR A 404 31.79 -5.45 -25.63
N MET A 405 30.68 -6.03 -25.16
CA MET A 405 30.60 -6.68 -23.85
C MET A 405 31.22 -8.09 -23.83
N ALA A 406 31.46 -8.69 -25.00
CA ALA A 406 32.15 -9.98 -25.09
C ALA A 406 33.57 -9.90 -24.50
N GLU A 407 34.11 -11.05 -24.07
CA GLU A 407 35.45 -11.13 -23.47
C GLU A 407 35.67 -10.19 -22.26
N GLN A 408 34.69 -10.10 -21.36
CA GLN A 408 34.76 -9.28 -20.14
C GLN A 408 35.05 -7.78 -20.42
N ASN A 409 34.34 -7.18 -21.38
CA ASN A 409 34.43 -5.74 -21.70
C ASN A 409 35.81 -5.25 -22.16
N LYS A 410 36.71 -6.15 -22.58
CA LYS A 410 38.09 -5.82 -23.00
C LYS A 410 38.18 -4.70 -24.04
N HIS A 411 37.18 -4.61 -24.92
CA HIS A 411 37.14 -3.63 -26.00
C HIS A 411 36.25 -2.41 -25.71
N MET A 412 35.73 -2.26 -24.49
CA MET A 412 34.78 -1.19 -24.16
C MET A 412 35.41 0.22 -24.23
N HIS A 413 36.71 0.35 -23.97
CA HIS A 413 37.45 1.61 -24.13
C HIS A 413 37.28 2.24 -25.52
N ILE A 414 37.14 1.42 -26.58
CA ILE A 414 36.89 1.90 -27.96
C ILE A 414 35.57 2.69 -28.05
N ILE A 415 34.58 2.34 -27.23
CA ILE A 415 33.30 3.04 -27.15
C ILE A 415 33.43 4.23 -26.21
N ASP A 416 33.95 4.00 -25.01
CA ASP A 416 33.85 4.92 -23.88
C ASP A 416 34.84 6.10 -23.96
N ASP A 417 36.06 5.93 -24.48
CA ASP A 417 37.12 6.97 -24.52
C ASP A 417 36.75 8.21 -25.35
N GLU A 418 35.70 8.11 -26.18
CA GLU A 418 35.17 9.24 -26.93
C GLU A 418 34.26 10.16 -26.10
N LEU A 419 33.73 9.67 -24.99
CA LEU A 419 32.80 10.36 -24.10
C LEU A 419 33.56 11.05 -22.97
N TYR A 420 32.91 11.98 -22.27
CA TYR A 420 33.42 12.59 -21.02
C TYR A 420 33.01 11.79 -19.78
N PHE A 421 31.86 11.13 -19.85
CA PHE A 421 31.40 10.16 -18.85
C PHE A 421 30.53 9.10 -19.50
N VAL A 422 30.36 8.00 -18.79
CA VAL A 422 29.63 6.83 -19.23
C VAL A 422 28.56 6.50 -18.20
N ILE A 423 27.39 6.07 -18.67
CA ILE A 423 26.25 5.69 -17.84
C ILE A 423 25.98 4.21 -18.03
N GLU A 424 25.98 3.46 -16.92
CA GLU A 424 25.53 2.07 -16.91
C GLU A 424 24.17 1.95 -16.25
N GLU A 425 23.11 1.80 -17.06
CA GLU A 425 21.74 1.71 -16.52
C GLU A 425 21.53 0.51 -15.60
N LYS A 426 22.23 -0.62 -15.84
CA LYS A 426 22.07 -1.85 -15.04
C LYS A 426 22.63 -1.72 -13.63
N SER A 427 23.78 -1.07 -13.49
CA SER A 427 24.47 -0.84 -12.21
C SER A 427 24.13 0.53 -11.60
N ASN A 428 23.41 1.38 -12.35
CA ASN A 428 23.07 2.75 -11.99
C ASN A 428 24.32 3.58 -11.60
N SER A 429 25.43 3.34 -12.33
CA SER A 429 26.71 4.04 -12.15
C SER A 429 26.93 5.09 -13.22
N ILE A 430 27.69 6.12 -12.86
CA ILE A 430 28.19 7.13 -13.77
C ILE A 430 29.68 7.27 -13.50
N ASP A 431 30.48 7.03 -14.53
CA ASP A 431 31.93 6.98 -14.43
C ASP A 431 32.55 8.01 -15.37
N LEU A 432 33.45 8.85 -14.85
CA LEU A 432 34.22 9.79 -15.67
C LEU A 432 35.27 9.03 -16.47
N THR A 433 35.40 9.39 -17.75
CA THR A 433 36.50 8.92 -18.60
C THR A 433 37.72 9.81 -18.41
N ASP A 434 38.86 9.45 -19.00
CA ASP A 434 40.06 10.30 -19.00
C ASP A 434 39.76 11.71 -19.53
N LYS A 435 38.96 11.84 -20.59
CA LYS A 435 38.51 13.16 -21.09
C LYS A 435 37.69 13.95 -20.08
N GLY A 436 36.85 13.25 -19.31
CA GLY A 436 36.10 13.84 -18.21
C GLY A 436 37.01 14.37 -17.11
N LEU A 437 37.98 13.55 -16.69
CA LEU A 437 38.97 13.90 -15.67
C LEU A 437 39.86 15.06 -16.10
N ASP A 438 40.32 15.07 -17.36
CA ASP A 438 41.10 16.16 -17.93
C ASP A 438 40.32 17.47 -17.89
N LEU A 439 39.05 17.45 -18.31
CA LEU A 439 38.20 18.65 -18.27
C LEU A 439 37.95 19.15 -16.84
N VAL A 440 37.73 18.25 -15.88
CA VAL A 440 37.64 18.62 -14.45
C VAL A 440 38.93 19.29 -14.00
N THR A 441 40.07 18.68 -14.31
CA THR A 441 41.41 19.17 -13.95
C THR A 441 41.69 20.55 -14.55
N GLU A 442 41.34 20.78 -15.81
CA GLU A 442 41.47 22.09 -16.47
C GLU A 442 40.62 23.17 -15.78
N MET A 443 39.43 22.81 -15.29
CA MET A 443 38.52 23.74 -14.62
C MET A 443 38.94 24.05 -13.18
N THR A 444 39.51 23.09 -12.46
CA THR A 444 39.85 23.21 -11.04
C THR A 444 41.31 23.59 -10.80
N GLY A 445 42.21 23.28 -11.75
CA GLY A 445 43.65 23.39 -11.58
C GLY A 445 44.25 22.30 -10.68
N ASP A 446 43.47 21.30 -10.28
CA ASP A 446 43.85 20.23 -9.35
C ASP A 446 43.62 18.86 -10.02
N PRO A 447 44.68 18.14 -10.44
CA PRO A 447 44.56 16.82 -11.05
C PRO A 447 44.04 15.77 -10.07
N ASP A 448 44.22 16.03 -8.78
CA ASP A 448 43.74 15.18 -7.71
C ASP A 448 42.31 15.57 -7.31
N PHE A 449 41.62 16.49 -7.98
CA PHE A 449 40.32 16.98 -7.52
C PHE A 449 39.27 15.86 -7.38
N TYR A 450 39.26 14.92 -8.33
CA TYR A 450 38.30 13.81 -8.36
C TYR A 450 38.92 12.44 -8.01
N ILE A 451 40.25 12.34 -7.94
CA ILE A 451 40.96 11.06 -7.76
C ILE A 451 41.22 10.81 -6.27
N LEU A 452 40.68 9.73 -5.70
CA LEU A 452 40.97 9.36 -4.31
C LEU A 452 42.36 8.70 -4.19
N PRO A 453 43.22 9.12 -3.25
CA PRO A 453 44.53 8.51 -3.05
C PRO A 453 44.39 7.13 -2.38
N ASP A 454 45.32 6.22 -2.67
CA ASP A 454 45.42 4.93 -1.97
C ASP A 454 45.96 5.15 -0.55
N MET A 455 45.05 5.04 0.43
CA MET A 455 45.37 5.27 1.84
C MET A 455 46.43 4.30 2.37
N SER A 456 46.51 3.07 1.86
CA SER A 456 47.50 2.09 2.33
C SER A 456 48.91 2.50 1.93
N ILE A 457 49.09 3.03 0.71
CA ILE A 457 50.38 3.52 0.23
C ILE A 457 50.79 4.76 1.01
N VAL A 458 49.92 5.77 1.08
CA VAL A 458 50.26 7.05 1.71
C VAL A 458 50.48 6.92 3.22
N LEU A 459 49.72 6.06 3.91
CA LEU A 459 49.95 5.79 5.34
C LEU A 459 51.28 5.08 5.58
N ASN A 460 51.65 4.13 4.73
CA ASN A 460 52.93 3.42 4.83
C ASN A 460 54.11 4.36 4.57
N ASP A 461 53.99 5.30 3.62
CA ASP A 461 55.00 6.34 3.36
C ASP A 461 55.19 7.26 4.59
N ILE A 462 54.10 7.59 5.29
CA ILE A 462 54.17 8.39 6.54
C ILE A 462 54.81 7.58 7.68
N GLU A 463 54.52 6.27 7.77
CA GLU A 463 55.10 5.39 8.79
C GLU A 463 56.59 5.17 8.60
N THR A 464 57.04 5.03 7.35
CA THR A 464 58.44 4.79 6.98
C THR A 464 59.29 6.06 6.89
N ALA A 465 58.66 7.24 6.90
CA ALA A 465 59.36 8.52 6.89
C ALA A 465 60.26 8.72 8.13
N ASP A 466 61.46 9.28 7.92
CA ASP A 466 62.42 9.62 8.97
C ASP A 466 62.07 10.99 9.61
N ILE A 467 60.94 11.01 10.32
CA ILE A 467 60.40 12.17 11.05
C ILE A 467 59.93 11.74 12.44
N SER A 468 59.72 12.70 13.35
CA SER A 468 59.31 12.39 14.72
C SER A 468 57.92 11.76 14.79
N ASP A 469 57.65 10.94 15.82
CA ASP A 469 56.34 10.30 16.00
C ASP A 469 55.19 11.30 16.16
N ALA A 470 55.47 12.48 16.73
CA ALA A 470 54.51 13.58 16.81
C ALA A 470 54.14 14.13 15.42
N GLU A 471 55.13 14.33 14.54
CA GLU A 471 54.89 14.77 13.16
C GLU A 471 54.19 13.69 12.32
N LYS A 472 54.47 12.40 12.57
CA LYS A 472 53.72 11.30 11.94
C LYS A 472 52.25 11.32 12.33
N ALA A 473 51.95 11.52 13.61
CA ALA A 473 50.57 11.58 14.10
C ALA A 473 49.82 12.78 13.49
N GLU A 474 50.45 13.95 13.40
CA GLU A 474 49.88 15.14 12.78
C GLU A 474 49.60 14.92 11.28
N LYS A 475 50.58 14.39 10.53
CA LYS A 475 50.40 14.07 9.10
C LYS A 475 49.32 13.04 8.86
N LYS A 476 49.21 11.99 9.69
CA LYS A 476 48.13 11.00 9.62
C LYS A 476 46.76 11.64 9.88
N SER A 477 46.66 12.49 10.91
CA SER A 477 45.39 13.17 11.23
C SER A 477 44.96 14.10 10.10
N LYS A 478 45.91 14.85 9.52
CA LYS A 478 45.64 15.73 8.37
C LYS A 478 45.21 14.93 7.14
N LEU A 479 45.92 13.84 6.82
CA LEU A 479 45.56 12.96 5.71
C LEU A 479 44.15 12.40 5.86
N LEU A 480 43.77 11.94 7.05
CA LEU A 480 42.41 11.42 7.30
C LEU A 480 41.34 12.50 7.13
N GLN A 481 41.62 13.72 7.57
CA GLN A 481 40.72 14.86 7.39
C GLN A 481 40.57 15.22 5.90
N ASP A 482 41.69 15.35 5.18
CA ASP A 482 41.71 15.66 3.75
C ASP A 482 41.03 14.56 2.93
N TYR A 483 41.27 13.29 3.27
CA TYR A 483 40.62 12.13 2.64
C TYR A 483 39.11 12.14 2.88
N SER A 484 38.65 12.45 4.10
CA SER A 484 37.22 12.54 4.42
C SER A 484 36.53 13.64 3.60
N MET A 485 37.11 14.84 3.53
CA MET A 485 36.56 15.96 2.73
C MET A 485 36.53 15.60 1.25
N LYS A 486 37.60 14.97 0.74
CA LYS A 486 37.70 14.55 -0.66
C LYS A 486 36.69 13.47 -1.03
N THR A 487 36.46 12.51 -0.14
CA THR A 487 35.44 11.46 -0.32
C THR A 487 34.04 12.07 -0.40
N GLU A 488 33.72 13.02 0.49
CA GLU A 488 32.44 13.74 0.48
C GLU A 488 32.24 14.57 -0.80
N ARG A 489 33.30 15.20 -1.29
CA ARG A 489 33.31 15.93 -2.56
C ARG A 489 33.01 15.03 -3.76
N VAL A 490 33.74 13.91 -3.88
CA VAL A 490 33.55 12.93 -4.97
C VAL A 490 32.14 12.35 -4.93
N HIS A 491 31.63 12.02 -3.73
CA HIS A 491 30.26 11.57 -3.53
C HIS A 491 29.24 12.61 -4.01
N SER A 492 29.37 13.86 -3.57
CA SER A 492 28.48 14.96 -3.94
C SER A 492 28.48 15.23 -5.45
N MET A 493 29.66 15.17 -6.07
CA MET A 493 29.81 15.33 -7.52
C MET A 493 29.12 14.18 -8.28
N ASN A 494 29.23 12.94 -7.80
CA ASN A 494 28.52 11.78 -8.34
C ASN A 494 26.99 11.90 -8.23
N GLN A 495 26.48 12.36 -7.08
CA GLN A 495 25.04 12.58 -6.92
C GLN A 495 24.52 13.69 -7.85
N LEU A 496 25.30 14.75 -8.07
CA LEU A 496 24.98 15.76 -9.08
C LEU A 496 24.97 15.17 -10.49
N PHE A 497 25.96 14.36 -10.86
CA PHE A 497 25.94 13.70 -12.17
C PHE A 497 24.68 12.84 -12.36
N LYS A 498 24.30 12.05 -11.35
CA LYS A 498 23.07 11.26 -11.37
C LYS A 498 21.85 12.16 -11.54
N ALA A 499 21.75 13.23 -10.76
CA ALA A 499 20.65 14.20 -10.86
C ALA A 499 20.55 14.81 -12.27
N TYR A 500 21.67 15.18 -12.91
CA TYR A 500 21.68 15.76 -14.26
C TYR A 500 21.36 14.74 -15.36
N ALA A 501 21.93 13.53 -15.26
CA ALA A 501 21.87 12.54 -16.33
C ALA A 501 20.65 11.61 -16.28
N LEU A 502 20.12 11.32 -15.09
CA LEU A 502 19.13 10.27 -14.88
C LEU A 502 17.77 10.76 -14.40
N PHE A 503 17.65 11.99 -13.90
CA PHE A 503 16.41 12.51 -13.33
C PHE A 503 15.94 13.76 -14.08
N GLU A 504 14.76 13.70 -14.70
CA GLU A 504 14.14 14.77 -15.45
C GLU A 504 12.93 15.40 -14.72
N LEU A 505 12.83 16.72 -14.83
CA LEU A 505 11.67 17.47 -14.37
C LEU A 505 10.42 17.09 -15.18
N ASN A 506 9.31 16.84 -14.47
CA ASN A 506 8.02 16.34 -14.95
C ASN A 506 8.01 14.86 -15.38
N THR A 507 9.06 14.10 -15.08
CA THR A 507 9.09 12.65 -15.27
C THR A 507 9.25 11.98 -13.92
N GLU A 508 10.45 12.05 -13.32
CA GLU A 508 10.72 11.42 -12.01
C GLU A 508 10.34 12.33 -10.84
N TYR A 509 10.28 13.65 -11.05
CA TYR A 509 9.91 14.62 -10.01
C TYR A 509 9.30 15.90 -10.61
N VAL A 510 8.62 16.67 -9.76
CA VAL A 510 8.06 18.00 -10.08
C VAL A 510 8.48 19.03 -9.02
N ILE A 511 8.46 20.31 -9.37
CA ILE A 511 8.70 21.42 -8.43
C ILE A 511 7.35 22.01 -8.03
N ILE A 512 7.04 21.97 -6.73
CA ILE A 512 5.82 22.55 -6.15
C ILE A 512 6.21 23.33 -4.91
N GLU A 513 5.73 24.57 -4.77
CA GLU A 513 6.02 25.45 -3.62
C GLU A 513 7.53 25.59 -3.33
N ASN A 514 8.34 25.65 -4.40
CA ASN A 514 9.81 25.70 -4.30
C ASN A 514 10.39 24.50 -3.53
N LYS A 515 9.82 23.30 -3.74
CA LYS A 515 10.33 22.01 -3.23
C LYS A 515 10.25 20.93 -4.31
N ILE A 516 11.19 20.00 -4.27
CA ILE A 516 11.16 18.81 -5.12
C ILE A 516 10.15 17.82 -4.56
N LYS A 517 9.25 17.34 -5.41
CA LYS A 517 8.25 16.32 -5.09
C LYS A 517 8.41 15.15 -6.05
N ILE A 518 8.59 13.95 -5.52
CA ILE A 518 8.79 12.74 -6.33
C ILE A 518 7.46 12.37 -6.99
N VAL A 519 7.53 11.98 -8.26
CA VAL A 519 6.41 11.43 -9.01
C VAL A 519 6.59 9.92 -9.06
N ASP A 520 5.55 9.19 -8.67
CA ASP A 520 5.50 7.73 -8.84
C ASP A 520 5.41 7.41 -10.33
N GLU A 521 6.38 6.62 -10.83
CA GLU A 521 6.51 6.32 -12.27
C GLU A 521 5.32 5.53 -12.83
N GLN A 522 4.64 4.74 -12.00
CA GLN A 522 3.52 3.89 -12.44
C GLN A 522 2.20 4.65 -12.45
N THR A 523 1.99 5.51 -11.46
CA THR A 523 0.69 6.14 -11.21
C THR A 523 0.64 7.63 -11.57
N GLY A 524 1.81 8.26 -11.79
CA GLY A 524 1.94 9.70 -12.01
C GLY A 524 1.58 10.53 -10.76
N ARG A 525 1.44 9.90 -9.59
CA ARG A 525 1.04 10.57 -8.36
C ARG A 525 2.23 11.21 -7.67
N ILE A 526 1.98 12.35 -7.04
CA ILE A 526 2.95 13.00 -6.16
C ILE A 526 3.06 12.20 -4.87
N MET A 527 4.27 11.72 -4.55
CA MET A 527 4.55 11.00 -3.32
C MET A 527 4.94 11.97 -2.21
N GLU A 528 3.95 12.44 -1.43
CA GLU A 528 4.19 13.34 -0.31
C GLU A 528 5.06 12.69 0.78
N GLY A 529 5.95 13.48 1.39
CA GLY A 529 6.86 13.04 2.44
C GLY A 529 8.04 12.18 1.97
N ARG A 530 8.12 11.77 0.69
CA ARG A 530 9.22 10.97 0.17
C ARG A 530 10.37 11.83 -0.37
N ARG A 531 11.61 11.42 -0.09
CA ARG A 531 12.86 12.00 -0.64
C ARG A 531 13.76 10.89 -1.17
N TYR A 532 14.61 11.22 -2.15
CA TYR A 532 15.63 10.28 -2.62
C TYR A 532 16.76 10.17 -1.58
N SER A 533 17.29 8.97 -1.39
CA SER A 533 18.33 8.70 -0.39
C SER A 533 19.72 9.15 -0.86
N ASP A 534 20.70 9.05 0.05
CA ASP A 534 22.14 9.13 -0.26
C ASP A 534 22.61 10.46 -0.88
N GLY A 535 21.93 11.57 -0.58
CA GLY A 535 22.28 12.90 -1.08
C GLY A 535 21.73 13.23 -2.48
N LEU A 536 21.07 12.27 -3.14
CA LEU A 536 20.51 12.46 -4.49
C LEU A 536 19.41 13.52 -4.52
N HIS A 537 18.55 13.58 -3.49
CA HIS A 537 17.46 14.56 -3.45
C HIS A 537 18.02 15.99 -3.34
N GLN A 538 19.05 16.17 -2.52
CA GLN A 538 19.78 17.42 -2.38
C GLN A 538 20.47 17.82 -3.69
N ALA A 539 21.04 16.85 -4.41
CA ALA A 539 21.63 17.10 -5.72
C ALA A 539 20.59 17.54 -6.75
N ILE A 540 19.36 17.01 -6.71
CA ILE A 540 18.24 17.45 -7.56
C ILE A 540 17.76 18.86 -7.15
N GLU A 541 17.65 19.14 -5.85
CA GLU A 541 17.34 20.48 -5.35
C GLU A 541 18.38 21.50 -5.84
N ALA A 542 19.67 21.17 -5.71
CA ALA A 542 20.77 22.00 -6.19
C ALA A 542 20.74 22.15 -7.71
N LYS A 543 20.49 21.08 -8.48
CA LYS A 543 20.33 21.12 -9.95
C LYS A 543 19.26 22.15 -10.36
N GLU A 544 18.10 22.10 -9.74
CA GLU A 544 16.94 22.94 -10.06
C GLU A 544 16.97 24.33 -9.40
N ASN A 545 18.04 24.67 -8.65
CA ASN A 545 18.16 25.91 -7.87
C ASN A 545 17.05 26.08 -6.82
N VAL A 546 16.57 24.97 -6.27
CA VAL A 546 15.66 24.93 -5.15
C VAL A 546 16.46 24.98 -3.85
N LYS A 547 15.85 25.44 -2.74
CA LYS A 547 16.51 25.41 -1.44
C LYS A 547 16.88 23.97 -1.09
N VAL A 548 18.18 23.70 -0.98
CA VAL A 548 18.69 22.39 -0.55
C VAL A 548 18.34 22.19 0.92
N GLU A 549 17.55 21.17 1.24
CA GLU A 549 17.25 20.84 2.64
C GLU A 549 18.20 19.76 3.15
N ALA A 550 18.57 19.84 4.44
CA ALA A 550 19.47 18.93 5.12
C ALA A 550 19.30 17.45 4.72
N ALA A 551 20.44 16.76 4.59
CA ALA A 551 20.48 15.31 4.42
C ALA A 551 19.69 14.62 5.54
N THR A 552 18.93 13.59 5.18
CA THR A 552 18.13 12.82 6.14
C THR A 552 18.74 11.44 6.32
N GLN A 553 18.91 10.98 7.56
CA GLN A 553 19.32 9.62 7.90
C GLN A 553 18.10 8.82 8.35
N THR A 554 18.04 7.54 7.95
CA THR A 554 17.05 6.59 8.45
C THR A 554 17.33 6.24 9.91
N TYR A 555 16.37 6.46 10.79
CA TYR A 555 16.41 6.07 12.20
C TYR A 555 15.81 4.69 12.44
N ALA A 556 14.68 4.40 11.80
CA ALA A 556 13.95 3.15 12.01
C ALA A 556 13.29 2.70 10.71
N THR A 557 13.22 1.39 10.49
CA THR A 557 12.60 0.78 9.31
C THR A 557 11.94 -0.54 9.65
N ILE A 558 10.78 -0.82 9.04
CA ILE A 558 10.12 -2.13 9.09
C ILE A 558 9.38 -2.38 7.77
N THR A 559 9.39 -3.62 7.28
CA THR A 559 8.53 -4.03 6.17
C THR A 559 7.14 -4.35 6.72
N LEU A 560 6.08 -4.07 5.94
CA LEU A 560 4.72 -4.47 6.34
C LEU A 560 4.62 -5.99 6.59
N GLN A 561 5.37 -6.78 5.81
CA GLN A 561 5.51 -8.22 6.02
C GLN A 561 5.95 -8.57 7.45
N ASN A 562 7.06 -7.99 7.91
CA ASN A 562 7.56 -8.25 9.27
C ASN A 562 6.62 -7.67 10.33
N TYR A 563 6.02 -6.50 10.08
CA TYR A 563 5.09 -5.89 11.02
C TYR A 563 3.88 -6.81 11.31
N PHE A 564 3.19 -7.29 10.28
CA PHE A 564 2.01 -8.14 10.45
C PHE A 564 2.32 -9.53 11.00
N ARG A 565 3.53 -10.04 10.81
CA ARG A 565 3.98 -11.31 11.41
C ARG A 565 4.17 -11.24 12.92
N MET A 566 4.17 -10.06 13.53
CA MET A 566 4.28 -9.91 14.99
C MET A 566 2.96 -10.16 15.71
N TYR A 567 1.82 -10.16 15.01
CA TYR A 567 0.53 -10.43 15.63
C TYR A 567 0.42 -11.90 16.00
N ASN A 568 -0.13 -12.18 17.20
CA ASN A 568 -0.45 -13.56 17.60
C ASN A 568 -1.42 -14.22 16.61
N LYS A 569 -2.38 -13.47 16.10
CA LYS A 569 -3.31 -13.95 15.07
C LYS A 569 -3.56 -12.87 14.02
N LEU A 570 -3.40 -13.25 12.75
CA LEU A 570 -3.57 -12.41 11.57
C LEU A 570 -4.68 -13.03 10.71
N ALA A 571 -5.62 -12.21 10.26
CA ALA A 571 -6.66 -12.59 9.32
C ALA A 571 -6.85 -11.51 8.27
N GLY A 572 -7.52 -11.83 7.17
CA GLY A 572 -7.79 -10.86 6.13
C GLY A 572 -9.05 -11.16 5.33
N MET A 573 -9.59 -10.14 4.66
CA MET A 573 -10.71 -10.29 3.75
C MET A 573 -10.45 -9.54 2.46
N THR A 574 -10.91 -10.08 1.34
CA THR A 574 -10.83 -9.42 0.04
C THR A 574 -11.80 -10.09 -0.94
N GLY A 575 -12.04 -9.47 -2.09
CA GLY A 575 -12.76 -10.12 -3.19
C GLY A 575 -11.91 -10.99 -4.09
N THR A 576 -10.58 -10.96 -3.96
CA THR A 576 -9.66 -11.53 -4.95
C THR A 576 -8.31 -11.97 -4.35
N ALA A 577 -8.27 -12.99 -3.50
CA ALA A 577 -7.04 -13.50 -2.87
C ALA A 577 -6.52 -14.82 -3.49
N GLU A 578 -7.37 -15.60 -4.16
CA GLU A 578 -7.06 -16.95 -4.64
C GLU A 578 -5.85 -16.95 -5.58
N THR A 579 -5.68 -15.90 -6.37
CA THR A 579 -4.54 -15.76 -7.28
C THR A 579 -3.21 -15.60 -6.54
N GLU A 580 -3.22 -15.00 -5.35
CA GLU A 580 -2.04 -14.73 -4.51
C GLU A 580 -1.92 -15.70 -3.34
N ALA A 581 -2.74 -16.76 -3.29
CA ALA A 581 -2.81 -17.68 -2.16
C ALA A 581 -1.45 -18.33 -1.82
N GLY A 582 -0.62 -18.59 -2.83
CA GLY A 582 0.73 -19.12 -2.64
C GLY A 582 1.64 -18.13 -1.90
N GLU A 583 1.67 -16.87 -2.35
CA GLU A 583 2.47 -15.82 -1.72
C GLU A 583 2.01 -15.51 -0.28
N LEU A 584 0.69 -15.42 -0.08
CA LEU A 584 0.09 -15.20 1.23
C LEU A 584 0.43 -16.33 2.23
N TRP A 585 0.47 -17.58 1.78
CA TRP A 585 0.90 -18.71 2.59
C TRP A 585 2.41 -18.68 2.86
N ASP A 586 3.22 -18.42 1.85
CA ASP A 586 4.67 -18.46 1.97
C ASP A 586 5.22 -17.40 2.93
N ILE A 587 4.66 -16.18 2.87
CA ILE A 587 5.10 -15.04 3.67
C ILE A 587 4.41 -15.02 5.05
N TYR A 588 3.08 -15.17 5.08
CA TYR A 588 2.27 -14.92 6.29
C TYR A 588 1.65 -16.17 6.90
N LYS A 589 1.74 -17.33 6.22
CA LYS A 589 1.04 -18.57 6.61
C LYS A 589 -0.48 -18.40 6.66
N LEU A 590 -1.02 -17.53 5.80
CA LEU A 590 -2.45 -17.30 5.66
C LEU A 590 -3.01 -18.20 4.56
N ASP A 591 -3.90 -19.13 4.93
CA ASP A 591 -4.67 -19.90 3.95
C ASP A 591 -5.84 -19.06 3.41
N VAL A 592 -6.16 -19.23 2.12
CA VAL A 592 -7.27 -18.52 1.45
C VAL A 592 -8.45 -19.46 1.30
N THR A 593 -9.59 -19.06 1.86
CA THR A 593 -10.87 -19.76 1.72
C THR A 593 -11.82 -18.92 0.88
N VAL A 594 -12.19 -19.44 -0.30
CA VAL A 594 -13.20 -18.82 -1.17
C VAL A 594 -14.58 -19.12 -0.61
N ILE A 595 -15.29 -18.07 -0.23
CA ILE A 595 -16.64 -18.13 0.34
C ILE A 595 -17.66 -18.06 -0.79
N PRO A 596 -18.69 -18.93 -0.82
CA PRO A 596 -19.73 -18.85 -1.83
C PRO A 596 -20.52 -17.55 -1.71
N THR A 597 -21.02 -17.05 -2.84
CA THR A 597 -21.93 -15.90 -2.87
C THR A 597 -23.30 -16.27 -2.29
N ASN A 598 -23.91 -15.36 -1.54
CA ASN A 598 -25.27 -15.54 -0.99
C ASN A 598 -26.32 -15.83 -2.09
N ARG A 599 -26.15 -15.20 -3.25
CA ARG A 599 -26.98 -15.38 -4.43
C ARG A 599 -26.11 -15.62 -5.67
N PRO A 600 -26.53 -16.49 -6.61
CA PRO A 600 -25.77 -16.75 -7.83
C PRO A 600 -25.53 -15.48 -8.64
N ILE A 601 -24.32 -15.32 -9.18
CA ILE A 601 -23.95 -14.20 -10.05
C ILE A 601 -24.71 -14.28 -11.37
N GLN A 602 -25.39 -13.20 -11.75
CA GLN A 602 -26.12 -13.06 -13.03
C GLN A 602 -25.44 -12.10 -14.01
N ARG A 603 -24.23 -11.61 -13.68
CA ARG A 603 -23.47 -10.70 -14.54
C ARG A 603 -23.03 -11.39 -15.83
N ASP A 604 -23.26 -10.72 -16.95
CA ASP A 604 -22.78 -11.15 -18.26
C ASP A 604 -21.37 -10.57 -18.53
N ASP A 605 -20.35 -11.42 -18.48
CA ASP A 605 -18.96 -11.05 -18.74
C ASP A 605 -18.60 -11.39 -20.20
N SER A 606 -18.48 -10.36 -21.04
CA SER A 606 -18.18 -10.49 -22.47
C SER A 606 -16.68 -10.58 -22.76
N GLU A 607 -16.34 -11.21 -23.88
CA GLU A 607 -14.97 -11.28 -24.42
C GLU A 607 -14.43 -9.90 -24.84
N ASP A 608 -13.12 -9.72 -24.80
CA ASP A 608 -12.48 -8.42 -25.07
C ASP A 608 -12.64 -7.99 -26.53
N PHE A 609 -12.94 -6.70 -26.75
CA PHE A 609 -12.83 -6.09 -28.07
C PHE A 609 -11.42 -5.55 -28.30
N VAL A 610 -10.72 -6.09 -29.29
CA VAL A 610 -9.36 -5.69 -29.65
C VAL A 610 -9.39 -4.75 -30.87
N TYR A 611 -8.77 -3.58 -30.73
CA TYR A 611 -8.66 -2.54 -31.76
C TYR A 611 -7.22 -2.37 -32.22
N LYS A 612 -7.03 -1.87 -33.45
CA LYS A 612 -5.68 -1.62 -33.97
C LYS A 612 -5.06 -0.36 -33.37
N THR A 613 -5.87 0.64 -33.06
CA THR A 613 -5.40 1.94 -32.57
C THR A 613 -6.16 2.39 -31.33
N VAL A 614 -5.50 3.17 -30.47
CA VAL A 614 -6.10 3.77 -29.27
C VAL A 614 -7.29 4.67 -29.65
N ARG A 615 -7.20 5.35 -30.80
CA ARG A 615 -8.27 6.24 -31.29
C ARG A 615 -9.56 5.46 -31.61
N GLU A 616 -9.45 4.33 -32.29
CA GLU A 616 -10.61 3.47 -32.60
C GLU A 616 -11.22 2.90 -31.32
N LYS A 617 -10.36 2.43 -30.40
CA LYS A 617 -10.75 1.93 -29.07
C LYS A 617 -11.60 2.94 -28.31
N TYR A 618 -11.09 4.17 -28.10
CA TYR A 618 -11.83 5.17 -27.32
C TYR A 618 -13.11 5.62 -28.02
N ASN A 619 -13.16 5.73 -29.34
CA ASN A 619 -14.42 6.02 -30.04
C ASN A 619 -15.46 4.91 -29.81
N ALA A 620 -15.05 3.65 -29.79
CA ALA A 620 -15.93 2.52 -29.49
C ALA A 620 -16.43 2.55 -28.04
N VAL A 621 -15.55 2.85 -27.07
CA VAL A 621 -15.91 3.04 -25.65
C VAL A 621 -16.98 4.12 -25.48
N ILE A 622 -16.82 5.27 -26.14
CA ILE A 622 -17.79 6.37 -26.07
C ILE A 622 -19.13 5.96 -26.68
N LYS A 623 -19.11 5.30 -27.85
CA LYS A 623 -20.31 4.84 -28.53
C LYS A 623 -21.08 3.80 -27.69
N GLU A 624 -20.37 2.88 -27.06
CA GLU A 624 -20.97 1.88 -26.20
C GLU A 624 -21.56 2.50 -24.93
N THR A 625 -20.83 3.41 -24.29
CA THR A 625 -21.33 4.19 -23.14
C THR A 625 -22.63 4.92 -23.50
N ASP A 626 -22.66 5.65 -24.62
CA ASP A 626 -23.86 6.38 -25.07
C ASP A 626 -25.05 5.43 -25.34
N ARG A 627 -24.81 4.27 -25.95
CA ARG A 627 -25.83 3.24 -26.17
C ARG A 627 -26.43 2.74 -24.86
N LEU A 628 -25.59 2.43 -23.87
CA LEU A 628 -26.01 1.93 -22.56
C LEU A 628 -26.80 2.98 -21.77
N VAL A 629 -26.31 4.22 -21.75
CA VAL A 629 -26.96 5.35 -21.07
C VAL A 629 -28.32 5.67 -21.69
N LYS A 630 -28.43 5.66 -23.02
CA LYS A 630 -29.72 5.82 -23.73
C LYS A 630 -30.71 4.68 -23.42
N GLY A 631 -30.20 3.50 -23.06
CA GLY A 631 -30.98 2.39 -22.55
C GLY A 631 -31.35 2.51 -21.06
N GLY A 632 -31.00 3.61 -20.40
CA GLY A 632 -31.28 3.86 -18.98
C GLY A 632 -30.32 3.18 -18.00
N ARG A 633 -29.26 2.52 -18.50
CA ARG A 633 -28.30 1.81 -17.65
C ARG A 633 -27.23 2.76 -17.10
N PRO A 634 -26.84 2.63 -15.81
CA PRO A 634 -25.63 3.25 -15.32
C PRO A 634 -24.38 2.57 -15.88
N VAL A 635 -23.33 3.36 -16.08
CA VAL A 635 -22.05 2.91 -16.64
C VAL A 635 -20.89 3.32 -15.74
N LEU A 636 -20.07 2.34 -15.35
CA LEU A 636 -18.78 2.57 -14.71
C LEU A 636 -17.65 2.30 -15.70
N ILE A 637 -16.90 3.34 -16.03
CA ILE A 637 -15.76 3.28 -16.95
C ILE A 637 -14.47 3.17 -16.13
N GLY A 638 -13.78 2.04 -16.22
CA GLY A 638 -12.49 1.83 -15.55
C GLY A 638 -11.32 2.16 -16.47
N THR A 639 -10.40 3.00 -15.99
CA THR A 639 -9.19 3.43 -16.69
C THR A 639 -7.95 3.14 -15.85
N THR A 640 -6.77 3.13 -16.45
CA THR A 640 -5.47 2.84 -15.78
C THR A 640 -4.76 4.10 -15.28
N SER A 641 -5.08 5.27 -15.83
CA SER A 641 -4.42 6.54 -15.46
C SER A 641 -5.37 7.73 -15.43
N VAL A 642 -4.98 8.77 -14.67
CA VAL A 642 -5.73 10.03 -14.58
C VAL A 642 -5.79 10.71 -15.95
N GLU A 643 -4.72 10.63 -16.73
CA GLU A 643 -4.65 11.23 -18.07
C GLU A 643 -5.68 10.64 -19.02
N ILE A 644 -5.87 9.32 -18.98
CA ILE A 644 -6.88 8.60 -19.77
C ILE A 644 -8.28 8.97 -19.28
N SER A 645 -8.49 9.05 -17.95
CA SER A 645 -9.76 9.52 -17.37
C SER A 645 -10.14 10.93 -17.87
N GLU A 646 -9.20 11.88 -17.84
CA GLU A 646 -9.40 13.25 -18.33
C GLU A 646 -9.64 13.30 -19.85
N LEU A 647 -8.93 12.46 -20.62
CA LEU A 647 -9.15 12.35 -22.06
C LEU A 647 -10.57 11.87 -22.37
N LEU A 648 -11.02 10.79 -21.73
CA LEU A 648 -12.36 10.24 -21.91
C LEU A 648 -13.44 11.20 -21.42
N SER A 649 -13.21 11.89 -20.32
CA SER A 649 -14.09 12.95 -19.82
C SER A 649 -14.32 14.04 -20.86
N ARG A 650 -13.26 14.54 -21.50
CA ARG A 650 -13.38 15.51 -22.61
C ARG A 650 -14.13 14.93 -23.81
N MET A 651 -13.91 13.66 -24.14
CA MET A 651 -14.60 13.01 -25.25
C MET A 651 -16.10 12.81 -24.99
N LEU A 652 -16.49 12.38 -23.78
CA LEU A 652 -17.89 12.28 -23.36
C LEU A 652 -18.58 13.64 -23.33
N SER A 653 -17.90 14.67 -22.82
CA SER A 653 -18.40 16.05 -22.81
C SER A 653 -18.75 16.55 -24.21
N ARG A 654 -17.91 16.24 -25.20
CA ARG A 654 -18.15 16.60 -26.62
C ARG A 654 -19.37 15.90 -27.20
N GLN A 655 -19.76 14.74 -26.68
CA GLN A 655 -20.97 14.01 -27.07
C GLN A 655 -22.20 14.41 -26.23
N GLY A 656 -22.05 15.33 -25.28
CA GLY A 656 -23.14 15.76 -24.39
C GLY A 656 -23.50 14.75 -23.30
N VAL A 657 -22.64 13.76 -23.02
CA VAL A 657 -22.87 12.76 -21.96
C VAL A 657 -22.38 13.33 -20.63
N LYS A 658 -23.31 13.54 -19.69
CA LYS A 658 -22.99 13.93 -18.31
C LYS A 658 -22.28 12.79 -17.60
N HIS A 659 -21.20 13.08 -16.88
CA HIS A 659 -20.41 12.08 -16.18
C HIS A 659 -19.66 12.70 -15.01
N ASN A 660 -19.22 11.84 -14.09
CA ASN A 660 -18.33 12.18 -12.98
C ASN A 660 -16.98 11.47 -13.14
N VAL A 661 -15.91 12.03 -12.56
CA VAL A 661 -14.55 11.45 -12.62
C VAL A 661 -14.01 11.25 -11.20
N LEU A 662 -13.50 10.04 -10.93
CA LEU A 662 -12.88 9.62 -9.68
C LEU A 662 -11.38 9.41 -9.89
N ASN A 663 -10.56 10.26 -9.26
CA ASN A 663 -9.11 10.30 -9.45
C ASN A 663 -8.30 9.88 -8.21
N ALA A 664 -8.94 9.28 -7.19
CA ALA A 664 -8.33 8.85 -5.92
C ALA A 664 -7.60 9.97 -5.16
N LYS A 665 -8.14 11.19 -5.20
CA LYS A 665 -7.58 12.38 -4.50
C LYS A 665 -8.37 12.78 -3.27
N LEU A 666 -9.70 12.61 -3.29
CA LEU A 666 -10.58 13.07 -2.21
C LEU A 666 -11.60 11.99 -1.88
N HIS A 667 -11.23 11.08 -0.96
CA HIS A 667 -11.99 9.87 -0.67
C HIS A 667 -13.45 10.11 -0.26
N GLN A 668 -13.73 11.17 0.53
CA GLN A 668 -15.10 11.52 0.90
C GLN A 668 -15.96 11.87 -0.32
N LYS A 669 -15.50 12.81 -1.15
CA LYS A 669 -16.25 13.22 -2.36
C LYS A 669 -16.42 12.06 -3.34
N GLU A 670 -15.43 11.17 -3.39
CA GLU A 670 -15.51 9.96 -4.20
C GLU A 670 -16.60 9.03 -3.68
N ALA A 671 -16.73 8.84 -2.37
CA ALA A 671 -17.79 8.03 -1.79
C ALA A 671 -19.19 8.60 -2.13
N ASP A 672 -19.36 9.93 -2.08
CA ASP A 672 -20.61 10.59 -2.46
C ASP A 672 -20.96 10.33 -3.93
N ILE A 673 -19.99 10.49 -4.84
CA ILE A 673 -20.18 10.22 -6.27
C ILE A 673 -20.48 8.73 -6.53
N VAL A 674 -19.83 7.81 -5.81
CA VAL A 674 -20.05 6.36 -5.96
C VAL A 674 -21.45 5.96 -5.48
N ALA A 675 -21.98 6.61 -4.44
CA ALA A 675 -23.33 6.36 -3.95
C ALA A 675 -24.40 6.67 -5.02
N GLU A 676 -24.18 7.69 -5.85
CA GLU A 676 -25.06 8.09 -6.94
C GLU A 676 -24.77 7.36 -8.27
N ALA A 677 -23.63 6.66 -8.38
CA ALA A 677 -23.19 6.02 -9.63
C ALA A 677 -24.11 4.89 -10.13
N GLY A 678 -25.02 4.41 -9.28
CA GLY A 678 -25.99 3.37 -9.62
C GLY A 678 -27.34 3.89 -10.09
N GLU A 679 -27.54 5.19 -10.21
CA GLU A 679 -28.79 5.79 -10.70
C GLU A 679 -28.96 5.66 -12.23
N PRO A 680 -30.19 5.62 -12.76
CA PRO A 680 -30.44 5.49 -14.19
C PRO A 680 -29.68 6.52 -15.05
N GLY A 681 -28.92 6.03 -16.03
CA GLY A 681 -28.13 6.87 -16.94
C GLY A 681 -26.93 7.59 -16.32
N ALA A 682 -26.57 7.28 -15.07
CA ALA A 682 -25.35 7.79 -14.45
C ALA A 682 -24.11 7.25 -15.17
N VAL A 683 -23.10 8.10 -15.38
CA VAL A 683 -21.80 7.70 -15.93
C VAL A 683 -20.70 8.13 -14.97
N THR A 684 -19.89 7.18 -14.56
CA THR A 684 -18.77 7.43 -13.66
C THR A 684 -17.49 6.88 -14.27
N ILE A 685 -16.48 7.72 -14.39
CA ILE A 685 -15.12 7.30 -14.79
C ILE A 685 -14.30 7.11 -13.51
N ALA A 686 -13.67 5.95 -13.37
CA ALA A 686 -12.78 5.64 -12.25
C ALA A 686 -11.36 5.37 -12.75
N THR A 687 -10.38 6.08 -12.17
CA THR A 687 -8.96 5.77 -12.35
C THR A 687 -8.56 4.64 -11.41
N ASN A 688 -8.03 3.54 -11.96
CA ASN A 688 -7.65 2.32 -11.26
C ASN A 688 -8.78 1.84 -10.34
N MET A 689 -8.53 1.86 -9.03
CA MET A 689 -9.44 1.43 -7.99
C MET A 689 -10.10 2.59 -7.22
N ALA A 690 -10.20 3.79 -7.82
CA ALA A 690 -10.90 4.92 -7.18
C ALA A 690 -12.34 4.52 -6.76
N GLY A 691 -12.79 5.01 -5.60
CA GLY A 691 -14.06 4.55 -5.02
C GLY A 691 -14.05 3.13 -4.44
N ARG A 692 -12.89 2.61 -4.03
CA ARG A 692 -12.79 1.34 -3.26
C ARG A 692 -13.50 1.43 -1.91
N GLY A 693 -13.99 0.30 -1.43
CA GLY A 693 -14.68 0.19 -0.14
C GLY A 693 -16.09 0.81 -0.10
N THR A 694 -16.59 1.35 -1.22
CA THR A 694 -17.96 1.90 -1.32
C THR A 694 -18.79 1.09 -2.31
N ASP A 695 -20.03 0.75 -1.91
CA ASP A 695 -20.97 -0.04 -2.70
C ASP A 695 -21.79 0.82 -3.67
N ILE A 696 -22.00 0.33 -4.90
CA ILE A 696 -22.83 0.99 -5.91
C ILE A 696 -24.20 0.32 -5.85
N LYS A 697 -25.14 0.97 -5.17
CA LYS A 697 -26.52 0.49 -5.07
C LYS A 697 -27.28 0.87 -6.34
N LEU A 698 -28.00 -0.08 -6.92
CA LEU A 698 -28.79 0.16 -8.13
C LEU A 698 -30.06 0.95 -7.79
N GLY A 699 -30.27 2.07 -8.47
CA GLY A 699 -31.47 2.90 -8.36
C GLY A 699 -32.73 2.20 -8.90
N LYS A 700 -33.88 2.85 -8.73
CA LYS A 700 -35.17 2.31 -9.20
C LYS A 700 -35.19 2.16 -10.73
N GLY A 701 -35.65 1.03 -11.25
CA GLY A 701 -35.74 0.76 -12.69
C GLY A 701 -34.44 0.27 -13.36
N VAL A 702 -33.31 0.31 -12.63
CA VAL A 702 -32.00 -0.06 -13.19
C VAL A 702 -31.86 -1.57 -13.38
N LYS A 703 -32.42 -2.38 -12.49
CA LYS A 703 -32.36 -3.84 -12.61
C LYS A 703 -33.08 -4.32 -13.86
N GLU A 704 -34.24 -3.74 -14.14
CA GLU A 704 -35.05 -4.00 -15.33
C GLU A 704 -34.34 -3.56 -16.61
N ALA A 705 -33.54 -2.49 -16.55
CA ALA A 705 -32.71 -2.02 -17.67
C ALA A 705 -31.46 -2.90 -17.92
N GLY A 706 -31.19 -3.90 -17.08
CA GLY A 706 -30.03 -4.80 -17.20
C GLY A 706 -28.91 -4.53 -16.21
N GLY A 707 -29.14 -3.70 -15.19
CA GLY A 707 -28.19 -3.41 -14.12
C GLY A 707 -26.98 -2.56 -14.54
N LEU A 708 -26.01 -2.46 -13.64
CA LEU A 708 -24.77 -1.71 -13.86
C LEU A 708 -23.93 -2.33 -14.98
N ALA A 709 -23.45 -1.49 -15.90
CA ALA A 709 -22.52 -1.89 -16.95
C ALA A 709 -21.09 -1.43 -16.62
N ILE A 710 -20.15 -2.37 -16.69
CA ILE A 710 -18.73 -2.12 -16.52
C ILE A 710 -18.07 -2.00 -17.90
N VAL A 711 -17.35 -0.91 -18.12
CA VAL A 711 -16.57 -0.67 -19.35
C VAL A 711 -15.11 -0.50 -18.97
N GLY A 712 -14.31 -1.53 -19.20
CA GLY A 712 -12.85 -1.47 -19.03
C GLY A 712 -12.22 -0.89 -20.29
N THR A 713 -11.40 0.17 -20.16
CA THR A 713 -10.80 0.83 -21.32
C THR A 713 -9.45 0.26 -21.72
N GLU A 714 -8.85 -0.55 -20.84
CA GLU A 714 -7.56 -1.24 -20.93
C GLU A 714 -7.57 -2.43 -19.96
N ARG A 715 -6.55 -3.29 -20.06
CA ARG A 715 -6.23 -4.30 -19.04
C ARG A 715 -5.27 -3.71 -18.01
N HIS A 716 -5.36 -4.15 -16.77
CA HIS A 716 -4.36 -3.83 -15.74
C HIS A 716 -3.23 -4.87 -15.76
N GLU A 717 -2.08 -4.51 -15.18
CA GLU A 717 -0.92 -5.41 -15.07
C GLU A 717 -1.26 -6.72 -14.36
N SER A 718 -2.19 -6.66 -13.39
CA SER A 718 -2.74 -7.83 -12.72
C SER A 718 -4.20 -8.07 -13.08
N ARG A 719 -4.51 -9.32 -13.44
CA ARG A 719 -5.88 -9.81 -13.65
C ARG A 719 -6.76 -9.63 -12.41
N ARG A 720 -6.16 -9.52 -11.22
CA ARG A 720 -6.85 -9.26 -9.95
C ARG A 720 -7.63 -7.95 -10.00
N VAL A 721 -6.98 -6.87 -10.45
CA VAL A 721 -7.58 -5.53 -10.54
C VAL A 721 -8.73 -5.53 -11.56
N ASP A 722 -8.57 -6.22 -12.69
CA ASP A 722 -9.65 -6.39 -13.66
C ASP A 722 -10.88 -7.11 -13.06
N ARG A 723 -10.65 -8.17 -12.26
CA ARG A 723 -11.73 -8.89 -11.56
C ARG A 723 -12.43 -8.00 -10.55
N GLN A 724 -11.70 -7.16 -9.83
CA GLN A 724 -12.29 -6.19 -8.91
C GLN A 724 -13.17 -5.17 -9.63
N LEU A 725 -12.71 -4.66 -10.79
CA LEU A 725 -13.51 -3.77 -11.63
C LEU A 725 -14.81 -4.45 -12.09
N ARG A 726 -14.73 -5.69 -12.60
CA ARG A 726 -15.93 -6.47 -12.96
C ARG A 726 -16.87 -6.66 -11.77
N GLY A 727 -16.32 -6.97 -10.59
CA GLY A 727 -17.02 -7.14 -9.32
C GLY A 727 -17.77 -5.90 -8.81
N ARG A 728 -17.66 -4.75 -9.48
CA ARG A 728 -18.53 -3.60 -9.23
C ARG A 728 -19.97 -3.84 -9.69
N ALA A 729 -20.21 -4.70 -10.69
CA ALA A 729 -21.54 -5.11 -11.14
C ALA A 729 -21.90 -6.54 -10.72
N GLY A 730 -23.19 -6.84 -10.71
CA GLY A 730 -23.73 -8.18 -10.44
C GLY A 730 -23.78 -8.60 -8.97
N ARG A 731 -23.85 -7.63 -8.05
CA ARG A 731 -23.79 -7.84 -6.60
C ARG A 731 -25.08 -8.48 -6.10
N GLN A 732 -24.98 -9.42 -5.16
CA GLN A 732 -26.15 -10.12 -4.58
C GLN A 732 -27.12 -10.68 -5.64
N GLY A 733 -26.57 -11.16 -6.76
CA GLY A 733 -27.33 -11.74 -7.86
C GLY A 733 -28.07 -10.74 -8.74
N ASP A 734 -27.79 -9.43 -8.61
CA ASP A 734 -28.31 -8.42 -9.52
C ASP A 734 -27.83 -8.66 -10.96
N PRO A 735 -28.61 -8.24 -11.97
CA PRO A 735 -28.12 -8.24 -13.35
C PRO A 735 -26.99 -7.23 -13.52
N GLY A 736 -26.18 -7.44 -14.55
CA GLY A 736 -25.10 -6.52 -14.91
C GLY A 736 -24.33 -7.03 -16.11
N SER A 737 -23.42 -6.23 -16.62
CA SER A 737 -22.52 -6.67 -17.69
C SER A 737 -21.11 -6.13 -17.52
N SER A 738 -20.11 -6.82 -18.06
CA SER A 738 -18.76 -6.27 -18.20
C SER A 738 -18.21 -6.47 -19.61
N GLN A 739 -17.55 -5.43 -20.13
CA GLN A 739 -16.91 -5.41 -21.43
C GLN A 739 -15.57 -4.67 -21.34
N PHE A 740 -14.51 -5.28 -21.83
CA PHE A 740 -13.20 -4.64 -21.96
C PHE A 740 -12.93 -4.26 -23.42
N PHE A 741 -12.32 -3.10 -23.62
CA PHE A 741 -11.85 -2.57 -24.90
C PHE A 741 -10.33 -2.44 -24.79
N VAL A 742 -9.59 -3.07 -25.69
CA VAL A 742 -8.10 -3.05 -25.68
C VAL A 742 -7.57 -2.67 -27.06
N SER A 743 -6.35 -2.16 -27.12
CA SER A 743 -5.67 -1.78 -28.36
C SER A 743 -4.27 -2.37 -28.44
N LEU A 744 -3.80 -2.67 -29.66
CA LEU A 744 -2.42 -3.10 -29.92
C LEU A 744 -1.36 -2.04 -29.56
N GLU A 745 -1.80 -0.79 -29.38
CA GLU A 745 -0.97 0.33 -28.94
C GLU A 745 -0.99 0.53 -27.41
N ASP A 746 -1.72 -0.31 -26.65
CA ASP A 746 -1.77 -0.20 -25.19
C ASP A 746 -0.45 -0.67 -24.56
N ASN A 747 -0.02 -0.01 -23.48
CA ASN A 747 1.26 -0.27 -22.80
C ASN A 747 1.47 -1.73 -22.38
N LEU A 748 0.39 -2.50 -22.19
CA LEU A 748 0.43 -3.88 -21.73
C LEU A 748 0.91 -4.88 -22.80
N GLU A 749 0.74 -4.57 -24.10
CA GLU A 749 1.24 -5.44 -25.17
C GLU A 749 2.77 -5.32 -25.38
N THR A 750 3.40 -4.27 -24.86
CA THR A 750 4.86 -4.12 -24.89
C THR A 750 5.62 -5.20 -24.09
N PHE A 751 4.91 -6.03 -23.31
CA PHE A 751 5.48 -7.18 -22.58
C PHE A 751 5.33 -8.53 -23.31
N TRP A 752 4.56 -8.60 -24.40
CA TRP A 752 4.27 -9.85 -25.12
C TRP A 752 4.97 -9.96 -26.50
N LEU A 753 5.75 -8.94 -26.88
CA LEU A 753 6.71 -8.94 -28.00
C LEU A 753 8.13 -8.88 -27.46
#